data_AF-A0A662BW01-F1
#
_entry.id   AF-A0A662BW01-F1
#
_cell.length_a   1.000
_cell.length_b   1.000
_cell.length_c   1.000
_cell.angle_alpha   90.00
_cell.angle_beta   90.00
_cell.angle_gamma   90.00
#
_symmetry.space_group_name_H-M   'P 1'
#
loop_
_entity.id
_entity.type
_entity.pdbx_description
1 polymer ?
#
loop_
_entity_poly.entity_id
_entity_poly.type
_entity_poly.pdbx_seq_one_letter_code
_entity_poly.pdbx_strand_id
1 'polypeptide(L)'
;YILSSQFNGRYSFQENELDFMFLPVNYRTRGLLTATKTRLPETKDLGTISVDWVLSANYYDKYNQLIQILTDNHFGSLDIISNKINFTGQLLTTKTNHRSHTTYAIVETQSFEYDHSGRLINTFHQLGSTKPVHLSNQVYYDYGSLKDKKLHEVSGKWTQSILYKYNIRGWLTDINDIDKQGDDYYCMKLKYDDADNPQYNGNIGQVFYKYTIGEGNHLFSYDELNRLTAAEYSGNGDFSASYSYDLNGNIQSLNRDGLIGESIWGAIDELSYTYTGNQLMAVDDNTAAQYQNNGYSDHGSFEPQEFAYDNNGNMTNDLNKRTMNLEYNYLNLPNKIQILNQDGLNSIYYIYDAAGNKLRKQTETEGTIVKTTDYLGNFVYEDNKLSFILTAEGRITPKEGGGYDYQYFIKDHLGNTRALFNADSLQQVNMYYPFGMLADGMRLNQSLSNDNRYLYNGKELQDDFGLDWYDYGARFYDAQLGRFHTQDRFSEKYYSLTNYGYAANNPVLMIDVNGDSLWINHKGNDILYENGNLSNADGTAYTGKGVKVKKDESIKLKGFLKQTVNALGSVGGTQEGSSLISELQGSNNNFTIEKSSSNSFSPDNTSASFANIPELQDVSGNSLGSSGSGGTIYFNPNSTQSGFNTAGNRNRPSYVGLAHEMFHGRDANQGLLYYDHNYTNAFSGRTYNAQHNGVNKSEWRAVYYENLLRSQAGLPLRTHYRVQQTSNGYQPTGTRLIDANNNPINYIVK
;
A
#
# COMPACT_ATOMS: atom_id res chain seq x y z
N TYR A 1 -24.72 -18.21 -6.82
CA TYR A 1 -24.51 -19.62 -6.43
C TYR A 1 -23.03 -19.93 -6.50
N ILE A 2 -22.39 -20.11 -5.34
CA ILE A 2 -21.00 -20.57 -5.27
C ILE A 2 -21.04 -22.09 -5.44
N LEU A 3 -20.65 -22.59 -6.61
CA LEU A 3 -20.89 -23.97 -7.05
C LEU A 3 -19.89 -25.01 -6.50
N SER A 4 -19.20 -24.71 -5.40
CA SER A 4 -18.28 -25.63 -4.75
C SER A 4 -18.91 -26.20 -3.48
N SER A 5 -18.81 -27.52 -3.30
CA SER A 5 -19.23 -28.19 -2.06
C SER A 5 -18.51 -27.65 -0.81
N GLN A 6 -17.32 -27.04 -0.98
CA GLN A 6 -16.55 -26.41 0.10
C GLN A 6 -17.17 -25.09 0.59
N PHE A 7 -17.96 -24.41 -0.25
CA PHE A 7 -18.57 -23.11 0.08
C PHE A 7 -20.06 -23.20 0.46
N ASN A 8 -20.64 -24.40 0.41
CA ASN A 8 -22.06 -24.60 0.68
C ASN A 8 -22.32 -24.61 2.20
N GLY A 9 -23.36 -23.90 2.66
CA GLY A 9 -23.71 -23.79 4.08
C GLY A 9 -22.93 -22.71 4.83
N ARG A 10 -21.66 -22.98 5.20
CA ARG A 10 -20.85 -22.10 6.08
C ARG A 10 -20.69 -20.67 5.55
N TYR A 11 -20.53 -20.50 4.24
CA TYR A 11 -20.32 -19.20 3.59
C TYR A 11 -21.60 -18.61 3.02
N SER A 12 -22.78 -19.00 3.53
CA SER A 12 -24.05 -18.48 3.01
C SER A 12 -24.23 -17.00 3.35
N PHE A 13 -24.86 -16.26 2.43
CA PHE A 13 -25.22 -14.85 2.63
C PHE A 13 -26.04 -14.67 3.91
N GLN A 14 -25.69 -13.66 4.70
CA GLN A 14 -26.35 -13.32 5.96
C GLN A 14 -27.25 -12.10 5.77
N GLU A 15 -28.54 -12.34 5.53
CA GLU A 15 -29.54 -11.29 5.22
C GLU A 15 -29.79 -10.32 6.38
N ASN A 16 -29.57 -10.75 7.62
CA ASN A 16 -29.89 -9.97 8.82
C ASN A 16 -28.72 -9.13 9.35
N GLU A 17 -27.54 -9.16 8.69
CA GLU A 17 -26.37 -8.43 9.19
C GLU A 17 -26.50 -6.91 9.04
N LEU A 18 -27.08 -6.44 7.93
CA LEU A 18 -27.45 -5.05 7.70
C LEU A 18 -28.84 -4.99 7.07
N ASP A 19 -29.54 -3.86 7.23
CA ASP A 19 -30.78 -3.60 6.49
C ASP A 19 -30.45 -3.34 5.02
N PHE A 20 -30.23 -4.44 4.31
CA PHE A 20 -30.13 -4.48 2.86
C PHE A 20 -31.54 -4.32 2.33
N MET A 21 -31.91 -3.09 2.02
CA MET A 21 -33.19 -2.74 1.41
C MET A 21 -33.52 -3.74 0.29
N PHE A 22 -34.47 -4.64 0.56
CA PHE A 22 -34.80 -5.87 -0.18
C PHE A 22 -34.33 -5.90 -1.64
N LEU A 23 -33.22 -6.60 -1.91
CA LEU A 23 -32.76 -6.84 -3.28
C LEU A 23 -32.92 -8.34 -3.60
N PRO A 24 -33.76 -8.71 -4.58
CA PRO A 24 -33.90 -10.11 -4.99
C PRO A 24 -32.54 -10.65 -5.46
N VAL A 25 -32.30 -11.94 -5.18
CA VAL A 25 -31.08 -12.69 -5.52
C VAL A 25 -30.55 -12.30 -6.91
N ASN A 26 -29.33 -11.78 -6.96
CA ASN A 26 -28.68 -11.49 -8.24
C ASN A 26 -28.16 -12.79 -8.88
N TYR A 27 -28.85 -13.27 -9.91
CA TYR A 27 -28.43 -14.43 -10.71
C TYR A 27 -27.27 -14.11 -11.70
N ARG A 28 -26.74 -12.88 -11.70
CA ARG A 28 -25.77 -12.34 -12.67
C ARG A 28 -24.37 -12.07 -12.08
N THR A 29 -23.92 -12.84 -11.07
CA THR A 29 -22.54 -12.73 -10.53
C THR A 29 -21.47 -13.33 -11.45
N ARG A 30 -21.73 -13.49 -12.77
CA ARG A 30 -20.80 -14.16 -13.68
C ARG A 30 -19.62 -13.25 -13.99
N GLY A 31 -18.44 -13.69 -13.55
CA GLY A 31 -17.15 -13.06 -13.80
C GLY A 31 -16.69 -12.03 -12.77
N LEU A 32 -17.51 -11.75 -11.75
CA LEU A 32 -17.01 -11.13 -10.53
C LEU A 32 -16.23 -12.19 -9.72
N LEU A 33 -15.23 -11.75 -8.95
CA LEU A 33 -14.54 -12.61 -8.01
C LEU A 33 -15.50 -13.02 -6.89
N THR A 34 -16.13 -14.19 -7.00
CA THR A 34 -17.11 -14.68 -6.03
C THR A 34 -16.50 -15.51 -4.91
N ALA A 35 -15.29 -16.04 -5.10
CA ALA A 35 -14.58 -16.77 -4.06
C ALA A 35 -13.06 -16.73 -4.28
N THR A 36 -12.30 -16.75 -3.20
CA THR A 36 -10.83 -16.94 -3.21
C THR A 36 -10.44 -18.12 -2.33
N LYS A 37 -9.26 -18.67 -2.61
CA LYS A 37 -8.62 -19.71 -1.82
C LYS A 37 -7.13 -19.40 -1.76
N THR A 38 -6.68 -18.89 -0.62
CA THR A 38 -5.29 -18.44 -0.39
C THR A 38 -4.56 -19.46 0.47
N ARG A 39 -3.37 -19.89 0.06
CA ARG A 39 -2.57 -20.88 0.80
C ARG A 39 -1.88 -20.23 1.98
N LEU A 40 -1.76 -20.96 3.09
CA LEU A 40 -0.86 -20.63 4.19
C LEU A 40 0.31 -21.61 4.09
N PRO A 41 1.49 -21.19 3.60
CA PRO A 41 2.60 -22.09 3.28
C PRO A 41 3.37 -22.64 4.49
N GLU A 42 3.41 -21.87 5.59
CA GLU A 42 4.35 -22.05 6.72
C GLU A 42 3.67 -22.61 7.99
N THR A 43 2.54 -23.32 7.86
CA THR A 43 1.63 -23.60 8.98
C THR A 43 2.06 -24.65 9.98
N LYS A 44 3.04 -25.50 9.65
CA LYS A 44 3.21 -26.79 10.34
C LYS A 44 3.98 -26.75 11.66
N ASP A 45 4.79 -25.73 11.92
CA ASP A 45 5.77 -25.79 13.02
C ASP A 45 5.47 -24.86 14.22
N LEU A 46 4.44 -24.00 14.13
CA LEU A 46 4.12 -23.00 15.17
C LEU A 46 2.71 -23.18 15.79
N GLY A 47 2.21 -24.43 15.73
CA GLY A 47 1.16 -24.98 16.58
C GLY A 47 0.03 -24.06 17.04
N THR A 48 -0.81 -23.54 16.15
CA THR A 48 -2.21 -23.11 16.46
C THR A 48 -3.00 -22.73 15.20
N ILE A 49 -2.34 -22.61 14.04
CA ILE A 49 -3.03 -22.42 12.76
C ILE A 49 -3.78 -23.71 12.41
N SER A 50 -5.09 -23.59 12.30
CA SER A 50 -5.98 -24.74 12.10
C SER A 50 -6.32 -24.98 10.63
N VAL A 51 -5.81 -24.15 9.71
CA VAL A 51 -6.15 -24.21 8.28
C VAL A 51 -4.92 -24.07 7.40
N ASP A 52 -4.86 -24.89 6.35
CA ASP A 52 -3.84 -24.77 5.29
C ASP A 52 -4.23 -23.74 4.21
N TRP A 53 -5.48 -23.32 4.23
CA TRP A 53 -6.07 -22.41 3.24
C TRP A 53 -7.08 -21.50 3.91
N VAL A 54 -7.03 -20.21 3.58
CA VAL A 54 -8.09 -19.25 3.89
C VAL A 54 -9.01 -19.15 2.68
N LEU A 55 -10.31 -19.37 2.92
CA LEU A 55 -11.35 -19.24 1.90
C LEU A 55 -12.11 -17.93 2.12
N SER A 56 -12.43 -17.23 1.03
CA SER A 56 -13.32 -16.08 1.08
C SER A 56 -14.44 -16.22 0.06
N ALA A 57 -15.63 -15.73 0.39
CA ALA A 57 -16.81 -15.70 -0.44
C ALA A 57 -17.33 -14.26 -0.53
N ASN A 58 -17.55 -13.79 -1.74
CA ASN A 58 -17.96 -12.42 -2.03
C ASN A 58 -19.38 -12.38 -2.61
N TYR A 59 -20.22 -11.54 -2.02
CA TYR A 59 -21.61 -11.34 -2.37
C TYR A 59 -21.85 -9.93 -2.87
N TYR A 60 -22.59 -9.85 -3.96
CA TYR A 60 -22.81 -8.62 -4.68
C TYR A 60 -24.30 -8.33 -4.82
N ASP A 61 -24.65 -7.05 -4.80
CA ASP A 61 -26.00 -6.62 -5.09
C ASP A 61 -26.33 -6.70 -6.61
N LYS A 62 -27.52 -6.26 -7.00
CA LYS A 62 -27.95 -6.24 -8.42
C LYS A 62 -27.15 -5.25 -9.30
N TYR A 63 -26.35 -4.37 -8.69
CA TYR A 63 -25.49 -3.38 -9.34
C TYR A 63 -24.01 -3.79 -9.34
N ASN A 64 -23.70 -5.03 -8.94
CA ASN A 64 -22.34 -5.58 -8.82
C ASN A 64 -21.48 -4.89 -7.75
N GLN A 65 -22.09 -4.21 -6.79
CA GLN A 65 -21.40 -3.64 -5.64
C GLN A 65 -21.19 -4.74 -4.59
N LEU A 66 -20.00 -4.81 -3.98
CA LEU A 66 -19.66 -5.81 -2.97
C LEU A 66 -20.36 -5.50 -1.64
N ILE A 67 -21.43 -6.24 -1.35
CA ILE A 67 -22.30 -6.00 -0.19
C ILE A 67 -22.01 -6.93 0.99
N GLN A 68 -21.37 -8.08 0.77
CA GLN A 68 -20.93 -8.93 1.87
C GLN A 68 -19.72 -9.78 1.49
N ILE A 69 -18.79 -9.93 2.43
CA ILE A 69 -17.61 -10.79 2.33
C ILE A 69 -17.68 -11.74 3.52
N LEU A 70 -17.53 -13.05 3.28
CA LEU A 70 -17.37 -14.04 4.34
C LEU A 70 -16.02 -14.71 4.14
N THR A 71 -15.09 -14.48 5.06
CA THR A 71 -13.72 -14.98 4.94
C THR A 71 -13.33 -15.79 6.17
N ASP A 72 -12.62 -16.88 5.96
CA ASP A 72 -11.94 -17.53 7.06
C ASP A 72 -10.78 -16.66 7.55
N ASN A 73 -10.41 -16.88 8.81
CA ASN A 73 -9.12 -16.48 9.34
C ASN A 73 -8.26 -17.72 9.68
N HIS A 74 -7.02 -17.50 10.12
CA HIS A 74 -6.08 -18.59 10.38
C HIS A 74 -6.42 -19.44 11.62
N PHE A 75 -7.39 -19.01 12.45
CA PHE A 75 -8.01 -19.85 13.49
C PHE A 75 -9.14 -20.74 12.96
N GLY A 76 -9.45 -20.67 11.66
CA GLY A 76 -10.56 -21.40 11.05
C GLY A 76 -11.92 -20.90 11.50
N SER A 77 -12.01 -19.70 12.07
CA SER A 77 -13.24 -18.96 12.31
C SER A 77 -13.64 -18.15 11.08
N LEU A 78 -14.88 -17.67 11.05
CA LEU A 78 -15.45 -16.94 9.91
C LEU A 78 -15.74 -15.48 10.29
N ASP A 79 -15.15 -14.57 9.54
CA ASP A 79 -15.42 -13.14 9.60
C ASP A 79 -16.42 -12.76 8.51
N ILE A 80 -17.41 -11.93 8.86
CA ILE A 80 -18.44 -11.45 7.93
C ILE A 80 -18.39 -9.93 7.88
N ILE A 81 -18.05 -9.39 6.72
CA ILE A 81 -18.06 -7.94 6.47
C ILE A 81 -19.27 -7.64 5.59
N SER A 82 -20.14 -6.74 6.02
CA SER A 82 -21.35 -6.34 5.32
C SER A 82 -21.29 -4.85 4.99
N ASN A 83 -21.56 -4.47 3.74
CA ASN A 83 -21.43 -3.10 3.25
C ASN A 83 -22.77 -2.54 2.76
N LYS A 84 -23.11 -1.35 3.22
CA LYS A 84 -24.19 -0.53 2.67
C LYS A 84 -23.58 0.58 1.84
N ILE A 85 -23.94 0.63 0.57
CA ILE A 85 -23.37 1.53 -0.43
C ILE A 85 -24.50 2.39 -1.02
N ASN A 86 -24.21 3.65 -1.34
CA ASN A 86 -25.19 4.53 -1.98
C ASN A 86 -25.26 4.33 -3.51
N PHE A 87 -26.20 5.00 -4.17
CA PHE A 87 -26.37 4.89 -5.62
C PHE A 87 -25.11 5.28 -6.42
N THR A 88 -24.30 6.21 -5.91
CA THR A 88 -23.05 6.66 -6.55
C THR A 88 -21.84 5.77 -6.23
N GLY A 89 -22.03 4.66 -5.48
CA GLY A 89 -20.95 3.72 -5.16
C GLY A 89 -20.13 4.06 -3.91
N GLN A 90 -20.55 5.06 -3.12
CA GLN A 90 -19.85 5.43 -1.88
C GLN A 90 -20.33 4.56 -0.71
N LEU A 91 -19.38 4.11 0.12
CA LEU A 91 -19.65 3.30 1.30
C LEU A 91 -20.33 4.14 2.37
N LEU A 92 -21.58 3.84 2.72
CA LEU A 92 -22.31 4.54 3.80
C LEU A 92 -22.10 3.88 5.15
N THR A 93 -22.04 2.55 5.17
CA THR A 93 -21.85 1.77 6.39
C THR A 93 -21.09 0.51 6.06
N THR A 94 -20.13 0.12 6.90
CA THR A 94 -19.59 -1.24 6.92
C THR A 94 -19.75 -1.83 8.30
N LYS A 95 -20.16 -3.10 8.37
CA LYS A 95 -20.33 -3.85 9.60
C LYS A 95 -19.50 -5.13 9.52
N THR A 96 -18.59 -5.29 10.46
CA THR A 96 -17.73 -6.45 10.58
C THR A 96 -18.16 -7.29 11.78
N ASN A 97 -18.56 -8.53 11.54
CA ASN A 97 -18.80 -9.55 12.54
C ASN A 97 -17.54 -10.42 12.58
N HIS A 98 -16.64 -10.09 13.50
CA HIS A 98 -15.32 -10.69 13.63
C HIS A 98 -15.29 -11.78 14.69
N ARG A 99 -14.67 -12.93 14.39
CA ARG A 99 -14.50 -14.04 15.34
C ARG A 99 -13.06 -14.52 15.34
N SER A 100 -12.41 -14.49 16.50
CA SER A 100 -11.07 -15.05 16.69
C SER A 100 -11.14 -16.56 16.99
N HIS A 101 -10.27 -17.08 17.88
CA HIS A 101 -10.35 -18.43 18.45
C HIS A 101 -11.54 -18.61 19.41
N THR A 102 -12.25 -17.53 19.80
CA THR A 102 -13.43 -17.62 20.68
C THR A 102 -14.73 -17.84 19.90
N THR A 103 -15.75 -18.35 20.58
CA THR A 103 -17.09 -18.53 19.99
C THR A 103 -17.90 -17.24 19.89
N TYR A 104 -17.47 -16.16 20.57
CA TYR A 104 -18.18 -14.89 20.61
C TYR A 104 -17.63 -13.94 19.55
N ALA A 105 -18.53 -13.26 18.85
CA ALA A 105 -18.14 -12.27 17.86
C ALA A 105 -17.94 -10.89 18.47
N ILE A 106 -16.95 -10.17 17.97
CA ILE A 106 -16.85 -8.71 18.11
C ILE A 106 -17.52 -8.11 16.88
N VAL A 107 -18.52 -7.26 17.12
CA VAL A 107 -19.24 -6.58 16.04
C VAL A 107 -18.76 -5.14 15.99
N GLU A 108 -18.10 -4.77 14.90
CA GLU A 108 -17.71 -3.40 14.58
C GLU A 108 -18.68 -2.84 13.54
N THR A 109 -19.09 -1.59 13.67
CA THR A 109 -19.83 -0.87 12.64
C THR A 109 -19.24 0.52 12.44
N GLN A 110 -18.86 0.83 11.20
CA GLN A 110 -18.42 2.14 10.78
C GLN A 110 -19.46 2.77 9.86
N SER A 111 -19.73 4.06 10.00
CA SER A 111 -20.62 4.81 9.11
C SER A 111 -19.97 6.08 8.61
N PHE A 112 -20.26 6.43 7.37
CA PHE A 112 -19.61 7.52 6.65
C PHE A 112 -20.64 8.46 6.06
N GLU A 113 -20.34 9.75 6.12
CA GLU A 113 -21.13 10.79 5.45
C GLU A 113 -20.24 11.57 4.48
N TYR A 114 -20.83 12.02 3.38
CA TYR A 114 -20.12 12.72 2.32
C TYR A 114 -20.79 14.06 2.03
N ASP A 115 -20.01 15.05 1.61
CA ASP A 115 -20.56 16.29 1.08
C ASP A 115 -21.17 16.11 -0.33
N HIS A 116 -21.77 17.18 -0.85
CA HIS A 116 -22.37 17.20 -2.19
C HIS A 116 -21.37 16.95 -3.34
N SER A 117 -20.06 17.06 -3.08
CA SER A 117 -18.97 16.79 -4.03
C SER A 117 -18.37 15.39 -3.84
N GLY A 118 -18.92 14.60 -2.92
CA GLY A 118 -18.52 13.22 -2.66
C GLY A 118 -17.29 13.06 -1.77
N ARG A 119 -16.86 14.11 -1.06
CA ARG A 119 -15.73 14.06 -0.11
C ARG A 119 -16.22 13.62 1.27
N LEU A 120 -15.44 12.79 1.97
CA LEU A 120 -15.78 12.25 3.28
C LEU A 120 -15.82 13.38 4.33
N ILE A 121 -16.94 13.60 5.00
CA ILE A 121 -17.08 14.65 6.02
C ILE A 121 -17.22 14.11 7.43
N ASN A 122 -17.78 12.91 7.63
CA ASN A 122 -17.91 12.31 8.96
C ASN A 122 -17.62 10.82 8.92
N THR A 123 -16.93 10.35 9.97
CA THR A 123 -16.71 8.93 10.25
C THR A 123 -17.20 8.62 11.66
N PHE A 124 -18.11 7.66 11.78
CA PHE A 124 -18.60 7.14 13.05
C PHE A 124 -18.18 5.70 13.23
N HIS A 125 -17.99 5.28 14.48
CA HIS A 125 -17.62 3.91 14.83
C HIS A 125 -18.40 3.42 16.05
N GLN A 126 -18.77 2.15 16.03
CA GLN A 126 -19.54 1.51 17.10
C GLN A 126 -19.05 0.08 17.32
N LEU A 127 -18.90 -0.31 18.59
CA LEU A 127 -18.65 -1.70 18.98
C LEU A 127 -19.89 -2.30 19.65
N GLY A 128 -20.37 -3.44 19.15
CA GLY A 128 -21.58 -4.09 19.62
C GLY A 128 -22.78 -3.14 19.60
N SER A 129 -23.46 -3.03 20.74
CA SER A 129 -24.63 -2.15 20.93
C SER A 129 -24.31 -0.85 21.68
N THR A 130 -23.03 -0.47 21.78
CA THR A 130 -22.60 0.77 22.45
C THR A 130 -23.08 2.02 21.69
N LYS A 131 -23.01 3.20 22.31
CA LYS A 131 -23.30 4.45 21.58
C LYS A 131 -22.25 4.65 20.47
N PRO A 132 -22.65 5.00 19.23
CA PRO A 132 -21.69 5.37 18.19
C PRO A 132 -20.79 6.54 18.65
N VAL A 133 -19.50 6.38 18.43
CA VAL A 133 -18.46 7.39 18.63
C VAL A 133 -18.24 8.12 17.31
N HIS A 134 -18.27 9.45 17.32
CA HIS A 134 -17.90 10.26 16.16
C HIS A 134 -16.37 10.35 16.13
N LEU A 135 -15.74 9.51 15.30
CA LEU A 135 -14.28 9.39 15.23
C LEU A 135 -13.66 10.66 14.65
N SER A 136 -14.18 11.10 13.49
CA SER A 136 -13.65 12.28 12.82
C SER A 136 -14.69 13.08 12.05
N ASN A 137 -14.44 14.38 11.97
CA ASN A 137 -15.09 15.30 11.06
C ASN A 137 -14.04 16.00 10.21
N GLN A 138 -14.28 16.07 8.90
CA GLN A 138 -13.34 16.66 7.94
C GLN A 138 -14.00 17.85 7.26
N VAL A 139 -13.30 18.97 7.26
CA VAL A 139 -13.66 20.18 6.54
C VAL A 139 -12.61 20.41 5.47
N TYR A 140 -13.03 20.77 4.27
CA TYR A 140 -12.15 21.00 3.14
C TYR A 140 -12.19 22.47 2.72
N TYR A 141 -11.12 22.93 2.10
CA TYR A 141 -11.18 24.15 1.32
C TYR A 141 -12.04 23.94 0.05
N ASP A 142 -12.50 25.05 -0.53
CA ASP A 142 -13.28 25.04 -1.78
C ASP A 142 -12.52 24.39 -2.94
N TYR A 143 -11.18 24.37 -2.88
CA TYR A 143 -10.30 23.76 -3.88
C TYR A 143 -9.97 22.28 -3.62
N GLY A 144 -10.54 21.65 -2.58
CA GLY A 144 -10.48 20.20 -2.40
C GLY A 144 -9.56 19.69 -1.30
N SER A 145 -8.53 20.45 -0.92
CA SER A 145 -7.59 20.03 0.15
C SER A 145 -8.25 20.03 1.52
N LEU A 146 -7.83 19.10 2.38
CA LEU A 146 -8.26 19.02 3.77
C LEU A 146 -7.85 20.30 4.49
N LYS A 147 -8.77 20.92 5.22
CA LYS A 147 -8.55 22.17 5.95
C LYS A 147 -8.46 21.92 7.44
N ASP A 148 -9.36 21.09 7.95
CA ASP A 148 -9.50 20.83 9.37
C ASP A 148 -9.99 19.39 9.53
N LYS A 149 -9.27 18.59 10.31
CA LYS A 149 -9.69 17.27 10.73
C LYS A 149 -9.89 17.28 12.24
N LYS A 150 -11.13 17.22 12.66
CA LYS A 150 -11.51 17.16 14.06
C LYS A 150 -11.58 15.72 14.50
N LEU A 151 -11.00 15.43 15.66
CA LEU A 151 -10.83 14.07 16.17
C LEU A 151 -11.51 13.95 17.54
N HIS A 152 -12.32 12.91 17.67
CA HIS A 152 -13.07 12.54 18.86
C HIS A 152 -14.05 13.60 19.38
N GLU A 153 -15.34 13.39 19.11
CA GLU A 153 -16.39 14.21 19.70
C GLU A 153 -16.82 13.69 21.08
N VAL A 154 -16.87 14.60 22.06
CA VAL A 154 -17.41 14.38 23.39
C VAL A 154 -18.36 15.54 23.73
N SER A 155 -19.65 15.24 23.78
CA SER A 155 -20.69 16.17 24.26
C SER A 155 -20.71 17.53 23.55
N GLY A 156 -20.60 17.52 22.22
CA GLY A 156 -20.62 18.68 21.34
C GLY A 156 -19.26 19.35 21.12
N LYS A 157 -18.18 18.80 21.68
CA LYS A 157 -16.83 19.37 21.59
C LYS A 157 -15.85 18.33 21.04
N TRP A 158 -14.88 18.81 20.27
CA TRP A 158 -13.82 17.99 19.70
C TRP A 158 -12.60 18.04 20.60
N THR A 159 -11.98 16.89 20.89
CA THR A 159 -10.79 16.82 21.74
C THR A 159 -9.57 17.43 21.05
N GLN A 160 -9.42 17.22 19.73
CA GLN A 160 -8.37 17.85 18.92
C GLN A 160 -8.94 18.32 17.57
N SER A 161 -8.39 19.40 17.04
CA SER A 161 -8.67 19.92 15.70
C SER A 161 -7.35 20.03 14.96
N ILE A 162 -7.17 19.27 13.88
CA ILE A 162 -5.92 19.25 13.12
C ILE A 162 -6.10 20.15 11.90
N LEU A 163 -5.57 21.37 11.99
CA LEU A 163 -5.65 22.39 10.96
C LEU A 163 -4.53 22.26 9.95
N TYR A 164 -4.86 22.28 8.67
CA TYR A 164 -3.89 22.19 7.58
C TYR A 164 -3.84 23.51 6.80
N LYS A 165 -2.61 24.03 6.63
CA LYS A 165 -2.33 25.16 5.73
C LYS A 165 -1.39 24.70 4.64
N TYR A 166 -1.53 25.33 3.48
CA TYR A 166 -0.74 25.02 2.30
C TYR A 166 -0.18 26.32 1.73
N ASN A 167 0.99 26.22 1.11
CA ASN A 167 1.43 27.28 0.23
C ASN A 167 0.59 27.27 -1.05
N ILE A 168 0.81 28.30 -1.84
CA ILE A 168 0.15 28.50 -3.10
C ILE A 168 0.36 27.27 -4.04
N ARG A 169 1.53 26.63 -4.06
CA ARG A 169 1.81 25.43 -4.87
C ARG A 169 1.09 24.16 -4.41
N GLY A 170 0.33 24.23 -3.32
CA GLY A 170 -0.38 23.10 -2.73
C GLY A 170 0.48 22.23 -1.81
N TRP A 171 1.71 22.64 -1.48
CA TRP A 171 2.54 21.96 -0.50
C TRP A 171 2.09 22.31 0.91
N LEU A 172 2.09 21.34 1.81
CA LEU A 172 1.71 21.54 3.20
C LEU A 172 2.72 22.45 3.89
N THR A 173 2.25 23.49 4.56
CA THR A 173 3.12 24.42 5.32
C THR A 173 2.90 24.32 6.81
N ASP A 174 1.70 23.96 7.24
CA ASP A 174 1.38 23.92 8.67
C ASP A 174 0.44 22.75 8.98
N ILE A 175 0.72 22.07 10.09
CA ILE A 175 -0.22 21.24 10.83
C ILE A 175 -0.39 21.91 12.19
N ASN A 176 -1.58 22.42 12.47
CA ASN A 176 -1.84 23.35 13.58
C ASN A 176 -0.95 24.60 13.55
N ASP A 177 -1.23 25.56 14.42
CA ASP A 177 -0.50 26.82 14.42
C ASP A 177 0.58 26.80 15.50
N ILE A 178 1.84 26.66 15.10
CA ILE A 178 2.97 26.58 16.03
C ILE A 178 3.12 27.82 16.92
N ASP A 179 2.69 28.99 16.44
CA ASP A 179 2.73 30.25 17.19
C ASP A 179 1.55 30.37 18.18
N LYS A 180 0.54 29.49 18.05
CA LYS A 180 -0.69 29.48 18.86
C LYS A 180 -1.12 28.05 19.20
N GLN A 181 -0.21 27.27 19.77
CA GLN A 181 -0.45 25.87 20.13
C GLN A 181 -1.74 25.67 20.94
N GLY A 182 -2.04 26.53 21.91
CA GLY A 182 -3.24 26.39 22.74
C GLY A 182 -3.34 25.00 23.39
N ASP A 183 -4.41 24.28 23.09
CA ASP A 183 -4.67 22.91 23.57
C ASP A 183 -4.26 21.82 22.56
N ASP A 184 -3.58 22.18 21.46
CA ASP A 184 -3.13 21.23 20.44
C ASP A 184 -1.92 20.43 20.95
N TYR A 185 -2.01 19.11 20.87
CA TYR A 185 -0.94 18.21 21.32
C TYR A 185 0.29 18.23 20.42
N TYR A 186 0.13 18.61 19.15
CA TYR A 186 1.20 18.69 18.17
C TYR A 186 0.94 19.82 17.18
N CYS A 187 1.99 20.60 16.92
CA CYS A 187 2.04 21.59 15.85
C CYS A 187 3.30 21.36 15.00
N MET A 188 3.22 21.67 13.72
CA MET A 188 4.31 21.57 12.77
C MET A 188 4.26 22.71 11.76
N LYS A 189 5.42 23.23 11.37
CA LYS A 189 5.56 24.18 10.28
C LYS A 189 6.69 23.76 9.36
N LEU A 190 6.37 23.61 8.07
CA LEU A 190 7.31 23.28 7.00
C LEU A 190 7.65 24.56 6.23
N LYS A 191 8.95 24.74 5.99
CA LYS A 191 9.47 25.78 5.12
C LYS A 191 10.21 25.17 3.94
N TYR A 192 10.15 25.87 2.81
CA TYR A 192 10.69 25.44 1.53
C TYR A 192 11.70 26.49 1.03
N ASP A 193 11.28 27.35 0.11
CA ASP A 193 12.07 28.47 -0.41
C ASP A 193 12.23 29.62 0.59
N ASP A 194 11.46 29.60 1.68
CA ASP A 194 11.50 30.54 2.81
C ASP A 194 12.27 30.00 4.04
N ALA A 195 12.90 28.83 3.92
CA ALA A 195 13.78 28.26 4.93
C ALA A 195 15.13 29.00 5.01
N ASP A 196 15.88 28.81 6.10
CA ASP A 196 17.24 29.34 6.21
C ASP A 196 18.21 28.70 5.19
N ASN A 197 17.91 27.48 4.74
CA ASN A 197 18.49 26.84 3.56
C ASN A 197 17.40 26.64 2.47
N PRO A 198 17.13 27.66 1.63
CA PRO A 198 16.01 27.65 0.68
C PRO A 198 16.03 26.48 -0.29
N GLN A 199 14.90 25.78 -0.39
CA GLN A 199 14.67 24.68 -1.34
C GLN A 199 13.57 25.03 -2.35
N TYR A 200 13.92 25.19 -3.63
CA TYR A 200 12.99 25.64 -4.68
C TYR A 200 12.35 24.49 -5.49
N ASN A 201 12.89 23.29 -5.35
CA ASN A 201 12.54 22.07 -6.09
C ASN A 201 11.45 21.22 -5.41
N GLY A 202 11.02 21.59 -4.20
CA GLY A 202 10.03 20.85 -3.41
C GLY A 202 10.59 20.08 -2.23
N ASN A 203 11.92 20.02 -2.07
CA ASN A 203 12.52 19.58 -0.81
C ASN A 203 12.08 20.50 0.33
N ILE A 204 11.96 19.95 1.53
CA ILE A 204 11.69 20.72 2.75
C ILE A 204 13.04 21.25 3.23
N GLY A 205 13.19 22.57 3.28
CA GLY A 205 14.43 23.19 3.77
C GLY A 205 14.51 23.19 5.28
N GLN A 206 13.36 23.29 5.97
CA GLN A 206 13.32 23.37 7.42
C GLN A 206 11.97 22.92 7.98
N VAL A 207 11.96 22.25 9.13
CA VAL A 207 10.74 21.88 9.85
C VAL A 207 10.81 22.32 11.30
N PHE A 208 9.81 23.07 11.73
CA PHE A 208 9.58 23.38 13.13
C PHE A 208 8.48 22.49 13.67
N TYR A 209 8.58 22.07 14.92
CA TYR A 209 7.53 21.34 15.59
C TYR A 209 7.46 21.70 17.07
N LYS A 210 6.26 21.54 17.61
CA LYS A 210 5.96 21.84 19.01
C LYS A 210 4.99 20.82 19.56
N TYR A 211 5.32 20.32 20.74
CA TYR A 211 4.51 19.41 21.54
C TYR A 211 4.13 20.08 22.85
N THR A 212 3.24 19.46 23.62
CA THR A 212 2.98 19.90 25.00
C THR A 212 4.18 19.74 25.94
N ILE A 213 5.18 18.95 25.54
CA ILE A 213 6.36 18.60 26.34
C ILE A 213 7.66 19.28 25.87
N GLY A 214 7.64 20.03 24.77
CA GLY A 214 8.83 20.70 24.23
C GLY A 214 8.69 21.10 22.77
N GLU A 215 9.68 21.79 22.24
CA GLU A 215 9.71 22.26 20.86
C GLU A 215 11.09 22.06 20.23
N GLY A 216 11.12 22.04 18.90
CA GLY A 216 12.34 21.84 18.14
C GLY A 216 12.20 22.21 16.69
N ASN A 217 13.34 22.23 16.02
CA ASN A 217 13.48 22.58 14.62
C ASN A 217 14.60 21.76 14.00
N HIS A 218 14.43 21.33 12.76
CA HIS A 218 15.48 20.75 11.94
C HIS A 218 15.68 21.59 10.68
N LEU A 219 16.91 22.03 10.44
CA LEU A 219 17.37 22.62 9.19
C LEU A 219 18.00 21.53 8.32
N PHE A 220 17.47 21.34 7.11
CA PHE A 220 17.90 20.26 6.22
C PHE A 220 18.87 20.76 5.14
N SER A 221 19.83 19.90 4.80
CA SER A 221 20.73 20.07 3.67
C SER A 221 20.69 18.84 2.76
N TYR A 222 20.94 19.06 1.48
CA TYR A 222 20.89 18.02 0.45
C TYR A 222 22.11 18.13 -0.46
N ASP A 223 22.51 17.04 -1.08
CA ASP A 223 23.45 17.06 -2.19
C ASP A 223 22.77 17.39 -3.54
N GLU A 224 23.55 17.47 -4.61
CA GLU A 224 23.06 17.78 -5.95
C GLU A 224 22.10 16.72 -6.54
N LEU A 225 22.03 15.53 -5.93
CA LEU A 225 21.11 14.45 -6.30
C LEU A 225 19.86 14.42 -5.41
N ASN A 226 19.64 15.45 -4.59
CA ASN A 226 18.55 15.57 -3.61
C ASN A 226 18.58 14.54 -2.49
N ARG A 227 19.74 13.96 -2.18
CA ARG A 227 19.90 13.06 -1.03
C ARG A 227 20.19 13.89 0.22
N LEU A 228 19.61 13.53 1.35
CA LEU A 228 19.72 14.27 2.61
C LEU A 228 21.14 14.18 3.18
N THR A 229 21.86 15.28 3.33
CA THR A 229 23.23 15.27 3.87
C THR A 229 23.31 15.73 5.32
N ALA A 230 22.36 16.55 5.77
CA ALA A 230 22.29 16.98 7.16
C ALA A 230 20.86 17.32 7.60
N ALA A 231 20.60 17.13 8.89
CA ALA A 231 19.44 17.59 9.62
C ALA A 231 19.95 18.22 10.92
N GLU A 232 20.25 19.52 10.90
CA GLU A 232 20.78 20.24 12.06
C GLU A 232 19.63 20.60 13.00
N TYR A 233 19.74 20.21 14.27
CA TYR A 233 18.69 20.45 15.25
C TYR A 233 18.91 21.75 16.05
N SER A 234 17.80 22.41 16.40
CA SER A 234 17.78 23.46 17.42
C SER A 234 16.49 23.39 18.23
N GLY A 235 16.56 23.55 19.55
CA GLY A 235 15.39 23.47 20.43
C GLY A 235 15.69 22.82 21.78
N ASN A 236 14.73 22.06 22.30
CA ASN A 236 14.89 21.27 23.52
C ASN A 236 15.75 20.01 23.25
N GLY A 237 17.06 20.12 23.49
CA GLY A 237 18.01 19.01 23.38
C GLY A 237 18.89 19.12 22.14
N ASP A 238 19.40 17.98 21.68
CA ASP A 238 20.09 17.85 20.39
C ASP A 238 19.70 16.54 19.73
N PHE A 239 19.28 16.63 18.47
CA PHE A 239 18.85 15.51 17.63
C PHE A 239 19.36 15.70 16.21
N SER A 240 20.54 16.30 16.10
CA SER A 240 21.20 16.54 14.82
C SER A 240 21.60 15.22 14.18
N ALA A 241 21.58 15.17 12.85
CA ALA A 241 22.09 14.03 12.10
C ALA A 241 22.79 14.46 10.81
N SER A 242 23.80 13.71 10.38
CA SER A 242 24.49 13.95 9.11
C SER A 242 24.80 12.65 8.37
N TYR A 243 24.80 12.71 7.05
CA TYR A 243 24.94 11.55 6.18
C TYR A 243 25.91 11.83 5.03
N SER A 244 26.68 10.81 4.65
CA SER A 244 27.40 10.79 3.38
C SER A 244 27.03 9.55 2.57
N TYR A 245 27.28 9.59 1.26
CA TYR A 245 26.88 8.54 0.35
C TYR A 245 28.00 8.18 -0.62
N ASP A 246 28.08 6.89 -0.97
CA ASP A 246 28.92 6.45 -2.08
C ASP A 246 28.27 6.81 -3.44
N LEU A 247 28.97 6.44 -4.52
CA LEU A 247 28.52 6.68 -5.89
C LEU A 247 27.30 5.84 -6.30
N ASN A 248 27.03 4.73 -5.60
CA ASN A 248 25.84 3.90 -5.81
C ASN A 248 24.65 4.34 -4.94
N GLY A 249 24.85 5.33 -4.07
CA GLY A 249 23.82 5.82 -3.14
C GLY A 249 23.69 5.02 -1.86
N ASN A 250 24.66 4.18 -1.51
CA ASN A 250 24.72 3.59 -0.17
C ASN A 250 25.19 4.64 0.85
N ILE A 251 24.61 4.64 2.05
CA ILE A 251 25.08 5.49 3.17
C ILE A 251 26.50 5.06 3.52
N GLN A 252 27.47 5.98 3.47
CA GLN A 252 28.85 5.71 3.86
C GLN A 252 29.15 6.08 5.31
N SER A 253 28.53 7.16 5.80
CA SER A 253 28.60 7.57 7.19
C SER A 253 27.27 8.11 7.68
N LEU A 254 27.00 7.92 8.97
CA LEU A 254 25.83 8.42 9.66
C LEU A 254 26.25 8.86 11.06
N ASN A 255 26.10 10.14 11.36
CA ASN A 255 26.32 10.67 12.71
C ASN A 255 24.98 11.11 13.29
N ARG A 256 24.77 10.88 14.59
CA ARG A 256 23.61 11.37 15.34
C ARG A 256 24.02 11.92 16.70
N ASP A 257 23.44 13.06 17.05
CA ASP A 257 23.49 13.61 18.40
C ASP A 257 22.21 13.27 19.16
N GLY A 258 22.33 12.99 20.45
CA GLY A 258 21.23 12.60 21.32
C GLY A 258 21.59 12.71 22.80
N LEU A 259 20.78 12.09 23.65
CA LEU A 259 21.00 12.10 25.10
C LEU A 259 22.14 11.14 25.48
N ILE A 260 23.20 11.66 26.09
CA ILE A 260 24.39 10.91 26.55
C ILE A 260 24.55 10.89 28.07
N GLY A 261 23.60 11.51 28.79
CA GLY A 261 23.55 11.56 30.25
C GLY A 261 22.32 12.34 30.71
N GLU A 262 22.12 12.49 32.02
CA GLU A 262 20.97 13.23 32.54
C GLU A 262 21.01 14.70 32.08
N SER A 263 20.14 15.05 31.12
CA SER A 263 20.12 16.37 30.45
C SER A 263 21.43 16.77 29.76
N ILE A 264 22.30 15.81 29.40
CA ILE A 264 23.54 16.04 28.66
C ILE A 264 23.37 15.51 27.25
N TRP A 265 23.69 16.34 26.26
CA TRP A 265 23.50 16.07 24.83
C TRP A 265 24.84 16.02 24.10
N GLY A 266 24.96 15.12 23.12
CA GLY A 266 26.14 14.97 22.27
C GLY A 266 26.04 13.72 21.40
N ALA A 267 27.15 13.34 20.76
CA ALA A 267 27.18 12.23 19.81
C ALA A 267 26.79 10.90 20.46
N ILE A 268 25.73 10.29 19.93
CA ILE A 268 25.29 8.92 20.27
C ILE A 268 25.68 7.92 19.18
N ASP A 269 26.01 8.40 17.98
CA ASP A 269 26.43 7.58 16.85
C ASP A 269 27.46 8.31 15.99
N GLU A 270 28.52 7.60 15.61
CA GLU A 270 29.49 7.99 14.60
C GLU A 270 29.76 6.76 13.71
N LEU A 271 28.80 6.46 12.83
CA LEU A 271 28.77 5.22 12.08
C LEU A 271 29.56 5.30 10.78
N SER A 272 30.34 4.27 10.49
CA SER A 272 31.04 4.07 9.22
C SER A 272 30.64 2.74 8.59
N TYR A 273 30.17 2.78 7.34
CA TYR A 273 29.61 1.62 6.64
C TYR A 273 30.58 1.06 5.61
N THR A 274 30.77 -0.26 5.62
CA THR A 274 31.60 -0.99 4.66
C THR A 274 30.74 -1.89 3.78
N TYR A 275 30.95 -1.91 2.46
CA TYR A 275 30.11 -2.66 1.52
C TYR A 275 30.92 -3.57 0.58
N THR A 276 30.29 -4.66 0.14
CA THR A 276 30.65 -5.39 -1.10
C THR A 276 29.52 -5.16 -2.11
N GLY A 277 29.79 -4.37 -3.14
CA GLY A 277 28.73 -3.89 -4.02
C GLY A 277 27.75 -3.00 -3.24
N ASN A 278 26.47 -3.39 -3.19
CA ASN A 278 25.42 -2.71 -2.40
C ASN A 278 25.02 -3.48 -1.14
N GLN A 279 25.69 -4.61 -0.85
CA GLN A 279 25.50 -5.41 0.35
C GLN A 279 26.40 -4.88 1.47
N LEU A 280 25.79 -4.49 2.58
CA LEU A 280 26.51 -4.02 3.78
C LEU A 280 27.29 -5.17 4.38
N MET A 281 28.56 -4.97 4.66
CA MET A 281 29.46 -5.95 5.28
C MET A 281 29.64 -5.70 6.77
N ALA A 282 29.85 -4.45 7.16
CA ALA A 282 30.15 -4.04 8.53
C ALA A 282 29.73 -2.58 8.77
N VAL A 283 29.42 -2.25 10.02
CA VAL A 283 29.13 -0.89 10.50
C VAL A 283 29.83 -0.68 11.83
N ASP A 284 30.88 0.12 11.81
CA ASP A 284 31.61 0.53 13.02
C ASP A 284 30.96 1.78 13.63
N ASP A 285 30.78 1.80 14.95
CA ASP A 285 30.42 3.00 15.71
C ASP A 285 31.63 3.50 16.52
N ASN A 286 32.06 4.74 16.28
CA ASN A 286 33.21 5.32 16.99
C ASN A 286 32.82 6.08 18.27
N THR A 287 31.55 6.01 18.70
CA THR A 287 31.11 6.61 19.96
C THR A 287 31.33 5.71 21.17
N ALA A 288 31.34 6.32 22.37
CA ALA A 288 31.49 5.59 23.63
C ALA A 288 30.14 5.00 24.10
N ALA A 289 30.18 4.09 25.07
CA ALA A 289 29.01 3.37 25.60
C ALA A 289 27.76 4.26 25.78
N GLN A 290 26.68 3.84 25.13
CA GLN A 290 25.44 4.61 25.01
C GLN A 290 24.67 4.71 26.33
N TYR A 291 24.30 5.93 26.71
CA TYR A 291 23.39 6.16 27.83
C TYR A 291 22.00 5.63 27.48
N GLN A 292 21.43 4.78 28.34
CA GLN A 292 20.10 4.17 28.16
C GLN A 292 19.92 3.38 26.85
N ASN A 293 21.00 2.86 26.25
CA ASN A 293 20.98 2.19 24.94
C ASN A 293 20.39 3.05 23.81
N ASN A 294 20.64 4.36 23.86
CA ASN A 294 20.20 5.29 22.82
C ASN A 294 21.21 5.32 21.66
N GLY A 295 20.75 5.04 20.44
CA GLY A 295 21.56 4.97 19.22
C GLY A 295 21.69 3.55 18.67
N TYR A 296 22.65 3.35 17.77
CA TYR A 296 23.05 2.07 17.21
C TYR A 296 24.15 1.44 18.06
N SER A 297 24.06 0.15 18.36
CA SER A 297 25.10 -0.54 19.13
C SER A 297 25.75 -1.63 18.29
N ASP A 298 27.07 -1.59 18.18
CA ASP A 298 27.88 -2.67 17.57
C ASP A 298 28.01 -3.91 18.48
N HIS A 299 27.57 -3.80 19.75
CA HIS A 299 27.71 -4.83 20.78
C HIS A 299 29.12 -5.43 20.92
N GLY A 300 30.17 -4.68 20.52
CA GLY A 300 31.56 -5.10 20.53
C GLY A 300 31.97 -6.04 19.39
N SER A 301 31.18 -6.16 18.34
CA SER A 301 31.46 -7.00 17.16
C SER A 301 32.25 -6.24 16.09
N PHE A 302 33.52 -5.92 16.35
CA PHE A 302 34.43 -5.32 15.36
C PHE A 302 35.00 -6.37 14.40
N GLU A 303 34.11 -7.07 13.69
CA GLU A 303 34.49 -8.14 12.76
C GLU A 303 34.55 -7.59 11.32
N PRO A 304 35.49 -8.05 10.47
CA PRO A 304 35.53 -7.60 9.07
C PRO A 304 34.25 -7.90 8.26
N GLN A 305 33.40 -8.79 8.76
CA GLN A 305 32.11 -9.16 8.18
C GLN A 305 31.10 -9.43 9.31
N GLU A 306 30.18 -8.49 9.52
CA GLU A 306 29.12 -8.54 10.53
C GLU A 306 27.77 -8.92 9.93
N PHE A 307 27.57 -8.61 8.65
CA PHE A 307 26.32 -8.88 7.93
C PHE A 307 26.54 -9.97 6.90
N ALA A 308 25.63 -10.91 6.73
CA ALA A 308 25.73 -11.93 5.67
C ALA A 308 24.44 -12.00 4.86
N TYR A 309 24.49 -12.58 3.66
CA TYR A 309 23.35 -12.65 2.74
C TYR A 309 23.23 -14.01 2.08
N ASP A 310 22.00 -14.39 1.75
CA ASP A 310 21.71 -15.53 0.88
C ASP A 310 21.91 -15.17 -0.60
N ASN A 311 21.73 -16.16 -1.49
CA ASN A 311 21.87 -15.97 -2.93
C ASN A 311 20.79 -15.07 -3.56
N ASN A 312 19.67 -14.84 -2.87
CA ASN A 312 18.63 -13.90 -3.30
C ASN A 312 18.91 -12.47 -2.80
N GLY A 313 20.00 -12.28 -2.04
CA GLY A 313 20.38 -10.99 -1.49
C GLY A 313 19.62 -10.62 -0.22
N ASN A 314 19.00 -11.56 0.47
CA ASN A 314 18.38 -11.33 1.78
C ASN A 314 19.41 -11.45 2.89
N MET A 315 19.39 -10.54 3.86
CA MET A 315 20.33 -10.55 4.98
C MET A 315 20.08 -11.74 5.92
N THR A 316 21.04 -12.66 6.05
CA THR A 316 20.94 -13.86 6.91
C THR A 316 21.52 -13.67 8.31
N ASN A 317 22.38 -12.67 8.50
CA ASN A 317 23.06 -12.39 9.75
C ASN A 317 23.24 -10.88 9.94
N ASP A 318 23.19 -10.46 11.20
CA ASP A 318 23.53 -9.11 11.67
C ASP A 318 24.13 -9.26 13.07
N LEU A 319 25.47 -9.25 13.16
CA LEU A 319 26.17 -9.44 14.44
C LEU A 319 25.93 -8.28 15.42
N ASN A 320 25.64 -7.08 14.91
CA ASN A 320 25.42 -5.88 15.71
C ASN A 320 24.08 -5.92 16.44
N LYS A 321 23.09 -6.61 15.87
CA LYS A 321 21.86 -7.01 16.58
C LYS A 321 21.93 -8.40 17.22
N ARG A 322 23.12 -9.02 17.26
CA ARG A 322 23.36 -10.41 17.71
C ARG A 322 22.45 -11.42 17.04
N THR A 323 22.07 -11.13 15.80
CA THR A 323 21.20 -11.98 15.02
C THR A 323 22.05 -13.04 14.31
N MET A 324 21.98 -14.25 14.86
CA MET A 324 22.84 -15.37 14.47
C MET A 324 22.29 -16.12 13.25
N ASN A 325 20.99 -15.98 12.97
CA ASN A 325 20.31 -16.65 11.87
C ASN A 325 19.01 -15.91 11.52
N LEU A 326 18.88 -15.52 10.26
CA LEU A 326 17.63 -15.10 9.63
C LEU A 326 17.30 -16.03 8.48
N GLU A 327 16.09 -16.56 8.52
CA GLU A 327 15.53 -17.38 7.46
C GLU A 327 14.38 -16.62 6.79
N TYR A 328 14.24 -16.82 5.48
CA TYR A 328 13.23 -16.18 4.65
C TYR A 328 12.37 -17.22 3.97
N ASN A 329 11.13 -16.85 3.70
CA ASN A 329 10.27 -17.64 2.85
C ASN A 329 10.49 -17.37 1.36
N TYR A 330 9.72 -18.04 0.51
CA TYR A 330 9.81 -17.90 -0.95
C TYR A 330 9.35 -16.53 -1.48
N LEU A 331 8.79 -15.66 -0.62
CA LEU A 331 8.48 -14.26 -0.92
C LEU A 331 9.59 -13.30 -0.49
N ASN A 332 10.73 -13.83 -0.01
CA ASN A 332 11.81 -13.04 0.62
C ASN A 332 11.33 -12.24 1.85
N LEU A 333 10.31 -12.73 2.57
CA LEU A 333 9.89 -12.18 3.86
C LEU A 333 10.52 -13.00 5.01
N PRO A 334 11.04 -12.34 6.07
CA PRO A 334 11.61 -13.05 7.21
C PRO A 334 10.56 -13.95 7.87
N ASN A 335 10.81 -15.24 7.99
CA ASN A 335 9.93 -16.19 8.69
C ASN A 335 10.51 -16.68 10.02
N LYS A 336 11.82 -16.52 10.24
CA LYS A 336 12.49 -16.81 11.50
C LYS A 336 13.70 -15.91 11.70
N ILE A 337 13.85 -15.38 12.91
CA ILE A 337 14.96 -14.53 13.34
C ILE A 337 15.46 -15.07 14.68
N GLN A 338 16.76 -15.33 14.83
CA GLN A 338 17.34 -15.83 16.09
C GLN A 338 18.37 -14.84 16.64
N ILE A 339 18.13 -14.37 17.86
CA ILE A 339 18.90 -13.31 18.53
C ILE A 339 19.50 -13.88 19.81
N LEU A 340 20.82 -13.80 19.97
CA LEU A 340 21.51 -14.28 21.16
C LEU A 340 21.73 -13.13 22.16
N ASN A 341 20.91 -13.05 23.21
CA ASN A 341 21.07 -12.05 24.27
C ASN A 341 21.63 -12.67 25.56
N GLN A 342 21.88 -11.84 26.58
CA GLN A 342 22.36 -12.32 27.89
C GLN A 342 21.40 -13.32 28.52
N ASP A 343 20.11 -13.21 28.23
CA ASP A 343 19.03 -14.08 28.74
C ASP A 343 18.91 -15.42 27.98
N GLY A 344 19.74 -15.65 26.96
CA GLY A 344 19.76 -16.88 26.15
C GLY A 344 19.40 -16.66 24.68
N LEU A 345 19.17 -17.76 23.97
CA LEU A 345 18.79 -17.74 22.56
C LEU A 345 17.31 -17.39 22.44
N ASN A 346 17.03 -16.21 21.91
CA ASN A 346 15.69 -15.75 21.58
C ASN A 346 15.38 -16.04 20.12
N SER A 347 14.11 -16.29 19.80
CA SER A 347 13.65 -16.50 18.42
C SER A 347 12.35 -15.76 18.17
N ILE A 348 12.23 -15.17 16.99
CA ILE A 348 11.00 -14.55 16.49
C ILE A 348 10.61 -15.30 15.23
N TYR A 349 9.36 -15.72 15.16
CA TYR A 349 8.79 -16.38 14.01
C TYR A 349 7.66 -15.55 13.44
N TYR A 350 7.59 -15.50 12.12
CA TYR A 350 6.50 -14.85 11.40
C TYR A 350 5.81 -15.87 10.49
N ILE A 351 4.50 -15.71 10.35
CA ILE A 351 3.71 -16.50 9.41
C ILE A 351 2.95 -15.57 8.50
N TYR A 352 3.03 -15.82 7.21
CA TYR A 352 2.34 -15.06 6.17
C TYR A 352 1.38 -15.95 5.40
N ASP A 353 0.38 -15.34 4.78
CA ASP A 353 -0.33 -15.99 3.69
C ASP A 353 0.49 -15.93 2.39
N ALA A 354 0.07 -16.67 1.36
CA ALA A 354 0.75 -16.66 0.07
C ALA A 354 0.64 -15.34 -0.71
N ALA A 355 -0.10 -14.34 -0.20
CA ALA A 355 -0.15 -12.99 -0.74
C ALA A 355 0.82 -12.04 0.01
N GLY A 356 1.55 -12.52 1.01
CA GLY A 356 2.51 -11.75 1.80
C GLY A 356 1.89 -11.02 2.99
N ASN A 357 0.62 -11.26 3.34
CA ASN A 357 0.03 -10.66 4.53
C ASN A 357 0.52 -11.39 5.78
N LYS A 358 1.09 -10.64 6.73
CA LYS A 358 1.49 -11.17 8.03
C LYS A 358 0.25 -11.57 8.84
N LEU A 359 0.21 -12.83 9.28
CA LEU A 359 -0.89 -13.42 10.05
C LEU A 359 -0.52 -13.61 11.52
N ARG A 360 0.76 -13.89 11.80
CA ARG A 360 1.24 -14.14 13.16
C ARG A 360 2.69 -13.69 13.34
N LYS A 361 2.99 -13.25 14.57
CA LYS A 361 4.32 -13.18 15.17
C LYS A 361 4.34 -14.05 16.44
N GLN A 362 5.35 -14.88 16.62
CA GLN A 362 5.57 -15.65 17.85
C GLN A 362 7.00 -15.39 18.33
N THR A 363 7.16 -15.13 19.63
CA THR A 363 8.47 -14.97 20.26
C THR A 363 8.75 -16.11 21.22
N GLU A 364 10.00 -16.56 21.26
CA GLU A 364 10.48 -17.64 22.11
C GLU A 364 11.79 -17.24 22.79
N THR A 365 11.99 -17.73 24.01
CA THR A 365 13.27 -17.68 24.74
C THR A 365 13.64 -19.11 25.12
N GLU A 366 14.82 -19.56 24.69
CA GLU A 366 15.32 -20.93 24.87
C GLU A 366 14.30 -22.00 24.43
N GLY A 367 13.59 -21.74 23.32
CA GLY A 367 12.57 -22.63 22.76
C GLY A 367 11.23 -22.65 23.53
N THR A 368 11.06 -21.79 24.53
CA THR A 368 9.79 -21.60 25.24
C THR A 368 9.06 -20.38 24.69
N ILE A 369 7.78 -20.55 24.33
CA ILE A 369 6.93 -19.45 23.84
C ILE A 369 6.76 -18.39 24.93
N VAL A 370 7.14 -17.16 24.61
CA VAL A 370 7.01 -15.98 25.48
C VAL A 370 5.73 -15.22 25.13
N LYS A 371 5.49 -14.98 23.85
CA LYS A 371 4.33 -14.22 23.37
C LYS A 371 3.89 -14.67 21.99
N THR A 372 2.59 -14.69 21.75
CA THR A 372 2.00 -14.87 20.42
C THR A 372 1.15 -13.66 20.07
N THR A 373 1.42 -13.04 18.93
CA THR A 373 0.62 -11.94 18.36
C THR A 373 -0.03 -12.40 17.05
N ASP A 374 -1.35 -12.36 16.99
CA ASP A 374 -2.14 -12.75 15.82
C ASP A 374 -2.79 -11.52 15.17
N TYR A 375 -2.64 -11.40 13.86
CA TYR A 375 -3.16 -10.30 13.05
C TYR A 375 -4.33 -10.79 12.21
N LEU A 376 -5.54 -10.32 12.51
CA LEU A 376 -6.76 -10.66 11.81
C LEU A 376 -7.37 -9.39 11.21
N GLY A 377 -6.74 -8.91 10.13
CA GLY A 377 -7.04 -7.59 9.58
C GLY A 377 -6.75 -6.50 10.61
N ASN A 378 -7.77 -5.74 11.00
CA ASN A 378 -7.63 -4.68 11.99
C ASN A 378 -7.60 -5.19 13.45
N PHE A 379 -7.97 -6.45 13.70
CA PHE A 379 -8.04 -7.01 15.04
C PHE A 379 -6.72 -7.68 15.38
N VAL A 380 -6.05 -7.18 16.42
CA VAL A 380 -4.78 -7.72 16.89
C VAL A 380 -4.98 -8.39 18.23
N TYR A 381 -4.55 -9.65 18.32
CA TYR A 381 -4.63 -10.46 19.54
C TYR A 381 -3.24 -10.75 20.07
N GLU A 382 -3.06 -10.64 21.37
CA GLU A 382 -1.84 -11.06 22.07
C GLU A 382 -2.22 -12.14 23.08
N ASP A 383 -1.57 -13.30 22.99
CA ASP A 383 -1.83 -14.48 23.82
C ASP A 383 -3.31 -14.83 23.92
N ASN A 384 -3.97 -14.88 22.75
CA ASN A 384 -5.41 -15.14 22.62
C ASN A 384 -6.32 -14.11 23.33
N LYS A 385 -5.83 -12.90 23.63
CA LYS A 385 -6.65 -11.79 24.13
C LYS A 385 -6.64 -10.66 23.13
N LEU A 386 -7.78 -10.01 22.92
CA LEU A 386 -7.83 -8.83 22.07
C LEU A 386 -6.91 -7.77 22.69
N SER A 387 -5.89 -7.35 21.95
CA SER A 387 -4.97 -6.29 22.37
C SER A 387 -5.50 -4.94 21.90
N PHE A 388 -5.79 -4.82 20.60
CA PHE A 388 -6.43 -3.61 20.04
C PHE A 388 -7.12 -3.88 18.69
N ILE A 389 -7.94 -2.92 18.28
CA ILE A 389 -8.55 -2.84 16.95
C ILE A 389 -8.03 -1.57 16.27
N LEU A 390 -7.42 -1.68 15.10
CA LEU A 390 -7.01 -0.52 14.30
C LEU A 390 -8.22 0.19 13.68
N THR A 391 -8.15 1.52 13.66
CA THR A 391 -9.16 2.38 13.01
C THR A 391 -8.47 3.34 12.05
N ALA A 392 -9.25 4.02 11.20
CA ALA A 392 -8.71 5.02 10.27
C ALA A 392 -7.97 6.19 10.96
N GLU A 393 -8.29 6.48 12.23
CA GLU A 393 -7.75 7.63 12.96
C GLU A 393 -6.89 7.23 14.17
N GLY A 394 -6.64 5.94 14.40
CA GLY A 394 -6.10 5.49 15.68
C GLY A 394 -6.28 4.00 15.97
N ARG A 395 -6.48 3.65 17.24
CA ARG A 395 -6.76 2.29 17.69
C ARG A 395 -7.76 2.28 18.85
N ILE A 396 -8.35 1.12 19.09
CA ILE A 396 -9.28 0.88 20.20
C ILE A 396 -8.71 -0.23 21.08
N THR A 397 -8.52 0.03 22.37
CA THR A 397 -7.99 -0.94 23.34
C THR A 397 -9.06 -1.36 24.35
N PRO A 398 -9.10 -2.62 24.80
CA PRO A 398 -9.97 -3.01 25.92
C PRO A 398 -9.55 -2.35 27.24
N LYS A 399 -10.53 -1.96 28.07
CA LYS A 399 -10.28 -1.47 29.43
C LYS A 399 -10.38 -2.60 30.47
N GLU A 400 -9.56 -2.52 31.53
CA GLU A 400 -9.75 -3.37 32.71
C GLU A 400 -11.14 -3.11 33.32
N GLY A 401 -11.88 -4.18 33.63
CA GLY A 401 -13.27 -4.08 34.12
C GLY A 401 -14.35 -3.95 33.04
N GLY A 402 -13.95 -3.92 31.75
CA GLY A 402 -14.86 -3.95 30.60
C GLY A 402 -15.02 -2.58 29.90
N GLY A 403 -15.45 -2.64 28.63
CA GLY A 403 -15.51 -1.46 27.76
C GLY A 403 -14.23 -1.26 26.95
N TYR A 404 -14.16 -0.12 26.25
CA TYR A 404 -13.12 0.18 25.27
C TYR A 404 -12.61 1.61 25.41
N ASP A 405 -11.31 1.82 25.17
CA ASP A 405 -10.66 3.12 25.05
C ASP A 405 -10.40 3.43 23.58
N TYR A 406 -10.92 4.56 23.10
CA TYR A 406 -10.63 5.04 21.76
C TYR A 406 -9.41 5.95 21.82
N GLN A 407 -8.35 5.55 21.13
CA GLN A 407 -7.09 6.29 21.07
C GLN A 407 -6.85 6.76 19.64
N TYR A 408 -6.37 7.98 19.48
CA TYR A 408 -6.30 8.69 18.20
C TYR A 408 -4.86 9.12 17.90
N PHE A 409 -4.44 8.94 16.65
CA PHE A 409 -3.13 9.36 16.16
C PHE A 409 -3.19 10.79 15.61
N ILE A 410 -2.25 11.63 16.03
CA ILE A 410 -1.88 12.84 15.30
C ILE A 410 -0.63 12.54 14.50
N LYS A 411 -0.71 12.75 13.18
CA LYS A 411 0.35 12.40 12.23
C LYS A 411 0.99 13.63 11.61
N ASP A 412 2.27 13.54 11.25
CA ASP A 412 2.96 14.54 10.44
C ASP A 412 2.67 14.40 8.94
N HIS A 413 3.42 15.13 8.10
CA HIS A 413 3.24 15.17 6.65
C HIS A 413 3.55 13.86 5.93
N LEU A 414 4.34 12.97 6.55
CA LEU A 414 4.69 11.65 6.00
C LEU A 414 3.83 10.53 6.61
N GLY A 415 2.92 10.88 7.52
CA GLY A 415 2.07 9.92 8.20
C GLY A 415 2.71 9.27 9.43
N ASN A 416 3.82 9.81 9.95
CA ASN A 416 4.44 9.33 11.19
C ASN A 416 3.55 9.70 12.39
N THR A 417 3.33 8.77 13.32
CA THR A 417 2.53 9.01 14.53
C THR A 417 3.29 9.88 15.54
N ARG A 418 3.05 11.20 15.56
CA ARG A 418 3.73 12.16 16.44
C ARG A 418 3.12 12.21 17.84
N ALA A 419 1.81 12.01 17.95
CA ALA A 419 1.12 11.92 19.23
C ALA A 419 -0.01 10.88 19.20
N LEU A 420 -0.25 10.25 20.35
CA LEU A 420 -1.40 9.40 20.64
C LEU A 420 -2.17 10.02 21.80
N PHE A 421 -3.48 10.20 21.67
CA PHE A 421 -4.32 10.70 22.76
C PHE A 421 -5.64 9.94 22.83
N ASN A 422 -6.34 10.01 23.96
CA ASN A 422 -7.70 9.51 24.09
C ASN A 422 -8.64 10.64 24.57
N ALA A 423 -9.85 10.31 25.00
CA ALA A 423 -10.82 11.30 25.48
C ALA A 423 -10.29 12.20 26.62
N ASP A 424 -9.41 11.64 27.45
CA ASP A 424 -9.05 12.21 28.74
C ASP A 424 -7.66 12.88 28.73
N SER A 425 -6.71 12.33 27.97
CA SER A 425 -5.33 12.83 27.98
C SER A 425 -4.47 12.38 26.79
N LEU A 426 -3.33 13.06 26.63
CA LEU A 426 -2.21 12.66 25.79
C LEU A 426 -1.53 11.42 26.38
N GLN A 427 -1.40 10.36 25.58
CA GLN A 427 -0.89 9.05 25.99
C GLN A 427 0.58 8.85 25.59
N GLN A 428 0.92 9.26 24.36
CA GLN A 428 2.26 9.06 23.80
C GLN A 428 2.68 10.24 22.93
N VAL A 429 3.97 10.56 22.93
CA VAL A 429 4.62 11.48 21.99
C VAL A 429 5.84 10.81 21.40
N ASN A 430 6.00 10.92 20.08
CA ASN A 430 7.13 10.33 19.37
C ASN A 430 7.84 11.38 18.51
N MET A 431 9.15 11.45 18.69
CA MET A 431 10.05 12.20 17.84
C MET A 431 10.95 11.23 17.08
N TYR A 432 11.33 11.60 15.85
CA TYR A 432 12.10 10.75 14.95
C TYR A 432 13.29 11.53 14.41
N TYR A 433 14.43 10.84 14.26
CA TYR A 433 15.46 11.24 13.30
C TYR A 433 14.91 11.10 11.86
N PRO A 434 15.53 11.75 10.85
CA PRO A 434 15.00 11.76 9.48
C PRO A 434 14.73 10.37 8.89
N PHE A 435 15.60 9.39 9.14
CA PHE A 435 15.43 8.00 8.68
C PHE A 435 14.53 7.14 9.60
N GLY A 436 13.85 7.74 10.57
CA GLY A 436 12.77 7.09 11.33
C GLY A 436 13.16 6.44 12.66
N MET A 437 14.44 6.52 13.07
CA MET A 437 14.84 6.08 14.42
C MET A 437 14.15 6.98 15.45
N LEU A 438 13.60 6.38 16.50
CA LEU A 438 12.99 7.15 17.59
C LEU A 438 14.07 7.94 18.35
N ALA A 439 13.74 9.18 18.69
CA ALA A 439 14.57 10.05 19.51
C ALA A 439 14.11 9.93 20.98
N ASP A 440 14.81 9.12 21.77
CA ASP A 440 14.36 8.68 23.11
C ASP A 440 14.25 9.84 24.13
N GLY A 441 15.08 10.88 23.98
CA GLY A 441 15.11 12.06 24.87
C GLY A 441 13.86 12.97 24.85
N MET A 442 12.91 12.76 23.93
CA MET A 442 11.62 13.49 23.87
C MET A 442 10.41 12.56 23.84
N ARG A 443 10.56 11.30 24.27
CA ARG A 443 9.45 10.35 24.33
C ARG A 443 8.71 10.45 25.65
N LEU A 444 7.43 10.80 25.58
CA LEU A 444 6.51 10.62 26.71
C LEU A 444 5.73 9.33 26.47
N ASN A 445 5.92 8.33 27.34
CA ASN A 445 5.09 7.14 27.42
C ASN A 445 4.47 7.11 28.82
N GLN A 446 3.21 7.53 28.97
CA GLN A 446 2.52 7.38 30.26
C GLN A 446 2.17 5.91 30.47
N SER A 447 3.10 5.13 31.04
CA SER A 447 2.94 3.75 31.55
C SER A 447 1.79 2.95 30.93
N LEU A 448 1.74 2.90 29.59
CA LEU A 448 0.75 2.09 28.90
C LEU A 448 1.18 0.65 29.07
N SER A 449 0.30 -0.20 29.61
CA SER A 449 0.47 -1.66 29.55
C SER A 449 0.46 -2.18 28.10
N ASN A 450 0.08 -1.34 27.14
CA ASN A 450 0.04 -1.59 25.70
C ASN A 450 0.54 -0.35 24.93
N ASP A 451 1.85 -0.22 24.75
CA ASP A 451 2.49 0.84 23.99
C ASP A 451 2.05 0.81 22.50
N ASN A 452 1.97 1.96 21.82
CA ASN A 452 1.65 1.94 20.39
C ASN A 452 2.90 1.72 19.55
N ARG A 453 2.86 0.68 18.71
CA ARG A 453 3.94 0.32 17.79
C ARG A 453 3.74 0.79 16.35
N TYR A 454 2.59 1.37 16.00
CA TYR A 454 2.38 1.95 14.66
C TYR A 454 2.90 3.39 14.62
N LEU A 455 4.15 3.53 14.22
CA LEU A 455 4.96 4.72 14.46
C LEU A 455 5.38 5.40 13.14
N TYR A 456 6.62 5.17 12.69
CA TYR A 456 7.17 5.78 11.48
C TYR A 456 6.44 5.28 10.22
N ASN A 457 5.96 6.22 9.39
CA ASN A 457 5.02 6.06 8.28
C ASN A 457 3.76 5.23 8.60
N GLY A 458 3.39 5.13 9.89
CA GLY A 458 2.32 4.27 10.36
C GLY A 458 2.62 2.78 10.26
N LYS A 459 3.89 2.38 10.08
CA LYS A 459 4.34 0.98 10.06
C LYS A 459 4.57 0.48 11.49
N GLU A 460 4.42 -0.84 11.68
CA GLU A 460 4.57 -1.46 12.99
C GLU A 460 6.06 -1.66 13.30
N LEU A 461 6.52 -1.12 14.43
CA LEU A 461 7.83 -1.41 15.00
C LEU A 461 7.84 -2.82 15.62
N GLN A 462 8.84 -3.60 15.25
CA GLN A 462 9.16 -4.92 15.81
C GLN A 462 10.37 -4.74 16.74
N ASP A 463 10.09 -4.53 18.02
CA ASP A 463 11.04 -4.19 19.08
C ASP A 463 11.41 -5.37 20.00
N ASP A 464 10.79 -6.55 19.77
CA ASP A 464 11.05 -7.75 20.57
C ASP A 464 12.55 -8.10 20.55
N PHE A 465 13.12 -8.29 21.74
CA PHE A 465 14.53 -8.63 21.96
C PHE A 465 15.56 -7.61 21.43
N GLY A 466 15.16 -6.35 21.19
CA GLY A 466 16.04 -5.27 20.72
C GLY A 466 16.21 -5.21 19.20
N LEU A 467 15.26 -5.81 18.45
CA LEU A 467 15.33 -5.84 16.99
C LEU A 467 15.15 -4.45 16.36
N ASP A 468 14.13 -3.71 16.77
CA ASP A 468 13.79 -2.34 16.34
C ASP A 468 13.63 -2.14 14.83
N TRP A 469 12.98 -3.10 14.15
CA TRP A 469 12.70 -3.03 12.71
C TRP A 469 11.27 -2.62 12.41
N TYR A 470 11.07 -1.80 11.39
CA TYR A 470 9.75 -1.49 10.89
C TYR A 470 9.29 -2.50 9.83
N ASP A 471 8.10 -3.04 10.01
CA ASP A 471 7.45 -3.91 9.03
C ASP A 471 6.73 -3.06 7.97
N TYR A 472 7.30 -2.97 6.77
CA TYR A 472 6.70 -2.27 5.62
C TYR A 472 5.79 -3.17 4.78
N GLY A 473 5.60 -4.43 5.16
CA GLY A 473 4.82 -5.44 4.45
C GLY A 473 5.67 -6.21 3.45
N ALA A 474 6.21 -5.54 2.42
CA ALA A 474 7.04 -6.20 1.41
C ALA A 474 8.49 -6.43 1.86
N ARG A 475 8.98 -5.61 2.80
CA ARG A 475 10.35 -5.65 3.33
C ARG A 475 10.36 -5.19 4.79
N PHE A 476 11.39 -5.58 5.53
CA PHE A 476 11.69 -5.04 6.85
C PHE A 476 12.76 -3.96 6.74
N TYR A 477 12.52 -2.84 7.42
CA TYR A 477 13.34 -1.64 7.39
C TYR A 477 14.01 -1.42 8.74
N ASP A 478 15.32 -1.17 8.72
CA ASP A 478 16.08 -0.79 9.91
C ASP A 478 16.34 0.70 9.92
N ALA A 479 15.68 1.39 10.84
CA ALA A 479 15.80 2.83 10.98
C ALA A 479 17.09 3.28 11.67
N GLN A 480 17.76 2.39 12.43
CA GLN A 480 19.07 2.67 13.01
C GLN A 480 20.14 2.70 11.91
N LEU A 481 19.99 1.86 10.88
CA LEU A 481 20.89 1.81 9.72
C LEU A 481 20.47 2.69 8.54
N GLY A 482 19.18 3.03 8.42
CA GLY A 482 18.62 3.81 7.31
C GLY A 482 18.39 3.01 6.02
N ARG A 483 18.18 1.69 6.10
CA ARG A 483 18.09 0.80 4.92
C ARG A 483 17.23 -0.45 5.13
N PHE A 484 16.88 -1.11 4.02
CA PHE A 484 16.20 -2.41 4.02
C PHE A 484 17.19 -3.58 4.08
N HIS A 485 16.70 -4.73 4.56
CA HIS A 485 17.47 -5.98 4.69
C HIS A 485 17.43 -6.88 3.47
N THR A 486 16.54 -6.58 2.53
CA THR A 486 16.32 -7.33 1.30
C THR A 486 16.32 -6.39 0.10
N GLN A 487 16.65 -6.93 -1.07
CA GLN A 487 16.65 -6.13 -2.30
C GLN A 487 15.25 -5.66 -2.67
N ASP A 488 15.17 -4.47 -3.24
CA ASP A 488 13.97 -3.98 -3.89
C ASP A 488 13.64 -4.86 -5.10
N ARG A 489 12.41 -5.38 -5.16
CA ARG A 489 11.94 -6.15 -6.32
C ARG A 489 11.91 -5.33 -7.62
N PHE A 490 11.95 -3.99 -7.52
CA PHE A 490 12.07 -3.06 -8.64
C PHE A 490 13.46 -2.45 -8.78
N SER A 491 14.51 -3.07 -8.23
CA SER A 491 15.88 -2.59 -8.39
C SER A 491 16.24 -2.32 -9.86
N GLU A 492 15.76 -3.16 -10.79
CA GLU A 492 15.97 -2.98 -12.24
C GLU A 492 15.28 -1.74 -12.84
N LYS A 493 14.23 -1.23 -12.19
CA LYS A 493 13.52 -0.01 -12.58
C LYS A 493 14.27 1.24 -12.15
N TYR A 494 14.99 1.17 -11.04
CA TYR A 494 15.68 2.29 -10.42
C TYR A 494 17.20 2.09 -10.43
N TYR A 495 17.77 1.93 -11.64
CA TYR A 495 19.20 1.63 -11.82
C TYR A 495 20.16 2.66 -11.20
N SER A 496 19.68 3.88 -10.93
CA SER A 496 20.46 4.95 -10.29
C SER A 496 20.38 4.94 -8.76
N LEU A 497 19.59 4.05 -8.15
CA LEU A 497 19.43 3.92 -6.71
C LEU A 497 20.03 2.60 -6.23
N THR A 498 20.45 2.56 -4.97
CA THR A 498 20.87 1.31 -4.33
C THR A 498 19.66 0.40 -4.07
N ASN A 499 19.84 -0.89 -4.37
CA ASN A 499 18.81 -1.93 -4.23
C ASN A 499 18.26 -2.10 -2.80
N TYR A 500 18.97 -1.58 -1.79
CA TYR A 500 18.59 -1.67 -0.38
C TYR A 500 18.16 -0.32 0.21
N GLY A 501 18.15 0.73 -0.61
CA GLY A 501 17.96 2.11 -0.16
C GLY A 501 16.53 2.39 0.26
N TYR A 502 16.38 3.31 1.20
CA TYR A 502 15.07 3.79 1.62
C TYR A 502 14.81 5.20 1.04
N ALA A 503 13.63 5.39 0.46
CA ALA A 503 13.11 6.70 0.03
C ALA A 503 14.10 7.53 -0.83
N ALA A 504 14.90 6.86 -1.69
CA ALA A 504 15.97 7.48 -2.48
C ALA A 504 16.95 8.37 -1.67
N ASN A 505 17.15 8.04 -0.39
CA ASN A 505 17.90 8.81 0.60
C ASN A 505 17.34 10.23 0.87
N ASN A 506 16.06 10.46 0.61
CA ASN A 506 15.33 11.68 0.97
C ASN A 506 14.08 11.35 1.80
N PRO A 507 14.27 10.85 3.05
CA PRO A 507 13.18 10.36 3.89
C PRO A 507 12.32 11.50 4.47
N VAL A 508 12.72 12.76 4.29
CA VAL A 508 11.96 13.94 4.74
C VAL A 508 10.83 14.28 3.76
N LEU A 509 11.02 13.96 2.48
CA LEU A 509 10.05 14.24 1.42
C LEU A 509 9.30 12.99 0.96
N MET A 510 9.98 11.85 0.91
CA MET A 510 9.48 10.62 0.31
C MET A 510 9.22 9.55 1.36
N ILE A 511 8.20 8.74 1.10
CA ILE A 511 7.93 7.51 1.84
C ILE A 511 7.96 6.34 0.86
N ASP A 512 8.44 5.20 1.33
CA ASP A 512 8.18 3.94 0.65
C ASP A 512 6.83 3.39 1.14
N VAL A 513 5.76 3.65 0.38
CA VAL A 513 4.38 3.34 0.81
C VAL A 513 4.21 1.83 1.03
N ASN A 514 4.70 1.02 0.08
CA ASN A 514 4.61 -0.46 0.02
C ASN A 514 5.66 -1.10 -0.92
N GLY A 515 6.45 -0.30 -1.64
CA GLY A 515 7.47 -0.74 -2.60
C GLY A 515 7.24 -0.54 -4.11
N ASP A 516 6.10 -0.06 -4.67
CA ASP A 516 5.70 -0.33 -6.09
C ASP A 516 4.99 0.86 -6.88
N SER A 517 5.06 1.01 -8.25
CA SER A 517 4.48 2.17 -9.06
C SER A 517 4.14 2.00 -10.60
N LEU A 518 3.23 2.83 -11.23
CA LEU A 518 2.78 2.85 -12.68
C LEU A 518 3.05 4.17 -13.47
N TRP A 519 3.23 4.18 -14.82
CA TRP A 519 3.67 5.37 -15.61
C TRP A 519 2.72 5.88 -16.73
N ILE A 520 2.78 7.19 -17.02
CA ILE A 520 2.11 7.92 -18.10
C ILE A 520 3.16 8.68 -18.94
N ASN A 521 3.28 8.39 -20.24
CA ASN A 521 4.09 9.22 -21.15
C ASN A 521 3.27 10.37 -21.74
N HIS A 522 3.68 11.61 -21.49
CA HIS A 522 3.08 12.79 -22.10
C HIS A 522 4.10 13.67 -22.81
N LYS A 523 4.10 13.63 -24.16
CA LYS A 523 4.97 14.44 -25.02
C LYS A 523 6.46 14.27 -24.69
N GLY A 524 6.88 13.02 -24.48
CA GLY A 524 8.26 12.65 -24.18
C GLY A 524 8.66 12.88 -22.72
N ASN A 525 7.69 12.90 -21.78
CA ASN A 525 7.97 12.92 -20.34
C ASN A 525 7.28 11.71 -19.72
N ASP A 526 8.02 10.91 -18.96
CA ASP A 526 7.48 9.80 -18.19
C ASP A 526 7.05 10.32 -16.82
N ILE A 527 5.77 10.12 -16.51
CA ILE A 527 5.08 10.69 -15.35
C ILE A 527 4.55 9.52 -14.54
N LEU A 528 5.03 9.36 -13.32
CA LEU A 528 4.52 8.36 -12.41
C LEU A 528 3.09 8.70 -11.99
N TYR A 529 2.20 7.73 -12.02
CA TYR A 529 0.82 7.82 -11.56
C TYR A 529 0.60 6.89 -10.37
N GLU A 530 0.12 7.45 -9.27
CA GLU A 530 -0.22 6.70 -8.06
C GLU A 530 -1.47 7.29 -7.41
N ASN A 531 -2.56 6.52 -7.38
CA ASN A 531 -3.80 6.89 -6.67
C ASN A 531 -4.30 8.32 -6.99
N GLY A 532 -4.15 8.77 -8.25
CA GLY A 532 -4.56 10.11 -8.69
C GLY A 532 -3.48 11.19 -8.63
N ASN A 533 -2.33 10.90 -8.00
CA ASN A 533 -1.17 11.77 -7.95
C ASN A 533 -0.25 11.56 -9.15
N LEU A 534 0.48 12.62 -9.52
CA LEU A 534 1.44 12.61 -10.62
C LEU A 534 2.80 13.08 -10.13
N SER A 535 3.84 12.28 -10.33
CA SER A 535 5.23 12.63 -10.01
C SER A 535 6.16 12.41 -11.21
N ASN A 536 7.31 13.07 -11.20
CA ASN A 536 8.43 12.74 -12.08
C ASN A 536 9.07 11.42 -11.62
N ALA A 537 9.97 10.86 -12.44
CA ALA A 537 10.74 9.67 -12.06
C ALA A 537 11.57 9.83 -10.78
N ASP A 538 11.92 11.08 -10.43
CA ASP A 538 12.62 11.45 -9.20
C ASP A 538 11.68 11.65 -7.99
N GLY A 539 10.39 11.32 -8.10
CA GLY A 539 9.42 11.42 -7.01
C GLY A 539 8.82 12.82 -6.80
N THR A 540 9.36 13.87 -7.43
CA THR A 540 8.81 15.24 -7.29
C THR A 540 7.46 15.38 -8.00
N ALA A 541 6.58 16.27 -7.51
CA ALA A 541 5.29 16.50 -8.16
C ALA A 541 5.45 16.96 -9.62
N TYR A 542 4.75 16.29 -10.55
CA TYR A 542 4.84 16.63 -11.97
C TYR A 542 4.13 17.96 -12.25
N THR A 543 4.90 18.97 -12.67
CA THR A 543 4.38 20.31 -13.03
C THR A 543 4.60 20.66 -14.51
N GLY A 544 5.02 19.68 -15.32
CA GLY A 544 5.43 19.86 -16.70
C GLY A 544 4.29 19.98 -17.72
N LYS A 545 4.55 19.54 -18.95
CA LYS A 545 3.59 19.62 -20.06
C LYS A 545 2.27 18.94 -19.70
N GLY A 546 1.15 19.61 -19.95
CA GLY A 546 -0.17 19.07 -19.62
C GLY A 546 -0.64 19.43 -18.22
N VAL A 547 0.18 20.11 -17.42
CA VAL A 547 -0.20 20.74 -16.16
C VAL A 547 -0.31 22.25 -16.37
N LYS A 548 -1.41 22.87 -15.94
CA LYS A 548 -1.53 24.33 -15.83
C LYS A 548 -1.73 24.69 -14.38
N VAL A 549 -0.69 25.27 -13.79
CA VAL A 549 -0.80 26.01 -12.54
C VAL A 549 -1.57 27.30 -12.84
N LYS A 550 -2.70 27.50 -12.16
CA LYS A 550 -3.49 28.74 -12.27
C LYS A 550 -2.85 29.85 -11.43
N LYS A 551 -3.38 31.07 -11.52
CA LYS A 551 -2.94 32.20 -10.67
C LYS A 551 -3.24 31.99 -9.17
N ASP A 552 -4.25 31.16 -8.87
CA ASP A 552 -4.57 30.66 -7.52
C ASP A 552 -3.79 29.37 -7.18
N GLU A 553 -2.84 29.02 -8.04
CA GLU A 553 -1.93 27.89 -7.96
C GLU A 553 -2.55 26.50 -7.85
N SER A 554 -3.88 26.41 -7.96
CA SER A 554 -4.56 25.17 -8.25
C SER A 554 -4.05 24.54 -9.54
N ILE A 555 -3.75 23.24 -9.46
CA ILE A 555 -3.30 22.46 -10.60
C ILE A 555 -4.52 22.08 -11.46
N LYS A 556 -4.54 22.58 -12.70
CA LYS A 556 -5.47 22.15 -13.73
C LYS A 556 -4.74 21.32 -14.76
N LEU A 557 -4.99 20.02 -14.77
CA LEU A 557 -4.55 19.14 -15.85
C LEU A 557 -5.20 19.56 -17.18
N LYS A 558 -4.50 19.38 -18.28
CA LYS A 558 -4.93 19.72 -19.64
C LYS A 558 -4.59 18.63 -20.65
N GLY A 559 -5.33 18.63 -21.74
CA GLY A 559 -5.06 17.77 -22.90
C GLY A 559 -5.07 16.29 -22.54
N PHE A 560 -4.13 15.54 -23.14
CA PHE A 560 -4.02 14.10 -22.94
C PHE A 560 -3.81 13.73 -21.47
N LEU A 561 -2.96 14.43 -20.73
CA LEU A 561 -2.68 14.13 -19.32
C LEU A 561 -3.96 14.18 -18.47
N LYS A 562 -4.79 15.21 -18.63
CA LYS A 562 -6.11 15.28 -17.96
C LYS A 562 -7.01 14.11 -18.35
N GLN A 563 -7.06 13.79 -19.64
CA GLN A 563 -7.94 12.75 -20.15
C GLN A 563 -7.52 11.37 -19.65
N THR A 564 -6.21 11.11 -19.56
CA THR A 564 -5.64 9.87 -19.03
C THR A 564 -5.88 9.73 -17.54
N VAL A 565 -5.60 10.76 -16.73
CA VAL A 565 -5.86 10.71 -15.28
C VAL A 565 -7.36 10.53 -14.98
N ASN A 566 -8.23 11.24 -15.69
CA ASN A 566 -9.67 11.06 -15.54
C ASN A 566 -10.11 9.65 -15.97
N ALA A 567 -9.50 9.11 -17.02
CA ALA A 567 -9.78 7.75 -17.49
C ALA A 567 -9.32 6.72 -16.45
N LEU A 568 -8.09 6.83 -15.92
CA LEU A 568 -7.57 5.97 -14.86
C LEU A 568 -8.42 6.05 -13.58
N GLY A 569 -8.87 7.24 -13.17
CA GLY A 569 -9.81 7.39 -12.07
C GLY A 569 -11.15 6.70 -12.34
N SER A 570 -11.65 6.76 -13.58
CA SER A 570 -12.89 6.06 -13.99
C SER A 570 -12.72 4.54 -14.06
N VAL A 571 -11.52 4.06 -14.42
CA VAL A 571 -11.14 2.64 -14.39
C VAL A 571 -11.04 2.17 -12.94
N GLY A 572 -10.27 2.87 -12.11
CA GLY A 572 -10.11 2.58 -10.68
C GLY A 572 -11.40 2.66 -9.87
N GLY A 573 -12.41 3.38 -10.37
CA GLY A 573 -13.75 3.41 -9.78
C GLY A 573 -14.53 2.09 -9.89
N THR A 574 -14.03 1.09 -10.61
CA THR A 574 -14.62 -0.25 -10.66
C THR A 574 -13.71 -1.28 -9.98
N GLN A 575 -14.27 -2.34 -9.39
CA GLN A 575 -13.46 -3.38 -8.74
C GLN A 575 -12.45 -4.03 -9.69
N GLU A 576 -12.87 -4.34 -10.92
CA GLU A 576 -12.02 -4.92 -11.96
C GLU A 576 -10.91 -3.95 -12.38
N GLY A 577 -11.24 -2.66 -12.53
CA GLY A 577 -10.28 -1.65 -12.92
C GLY A 577 -9.34 -1.23 -11.78
N SER A 578 -9.80 -1.23 -10.52
CA SER A 578 -8.94 -1.04 -9.35
C SER A 578 -7.97 -2.20 -9.20
N SER A 579 -8.44 -3.44 -9.29
CA SER A 579 -7.57 -4.62 -9.28
C SER A 579 -6.59 -4.62 -10.44
N LEU A 580 -7.01 -4.21 -11.63
CA LEU A 580 -6.15 -4.04 -12.79
C LEU A 580 -5.07 -2.99 -12.54
N ILE A 581 -5.45 -1.81 -12.06
CA ILE A 581 -4.49 -0.75 -11.74
C ILE A 581 -3.51 -1.29 -10.72
N SER A 582 -3.96 -1.76 -9.55
CA SER A 582 -3.09 -2.29 -8.49
C SER A 582 -2.17 -3.40 -8.97
N GLU A 583 -2.66 -4.32 -9.80
CA GLU A 583 -1.83 -5.38 -10.38
C GLU A 583 -0.74 -4.84 -11.31
N LEU A 584 -1.07 -3.87 -12.17
CA LEU A 584 -0.09 -3.26 -13.07
C LEU A 584 0.86 -2.32 -12.33
N GLN A 585 0.45 -1.64 -11.25
CA GLN A 585 1.37 -0.85 -10.43
C GLN A 585 2.28 -1.74 -9.56
N GLY A 586 1.76 -2.87 -9.10
CA GLY A 586 2.48 -3.86 -8.29
C GLY A 586 3.29 -4.88 -9.09
N SER A 587 3.37 -4.73 -10.41
CA SER A 587 4.08 -5.66 -11.28
C SER A 587 5.54 -5.28 -11.48
N ASN A 588 6.45 -6.27 -11.43
CA ASN A 588 7.86 -6.16 -11.82
C ASN A 588 8.06 -5.66 -13.27
N ASN A 589 7.01 -5.69 -14.09
CA ASN A 589 7.00 -5.24 -15.47
C ASN A 589 6.51 -3.79 -15.61
N ASN A 590 7.15 -2.99 -16.46
CA ASN A 590 6.74 -1.59 -16.67
C ASN A 590 5.55 -1.46 -17.61
N PHE A 591 4.57 -0.63 -17.23
CA PHE A 591 3.44 -0.27 -18.07
C PHE A 591 3.38 1.23 -18.29
N THR A 592 3.45 1.64 -19.56
CA THR A 592 3.47 3.05 -19.96
C THR A 592 2.23 3.39 -20.76
N ILE A 593 1.48 4.41 -20.34
CA ILE A 593 0.33 4.90 -21.11
C ILE A 593 0.76 6.05 -22.03
N GLU A 594 0.64 5.85 -23.34
CA GLU A 594 1.07 6.82 -24.36
C GLU A 594 -0.10 7.26 -25.27
N LYS A 595 -0.05 8.50 -25.76
CA LYS A 595 -1.09 9.02 -26.66
C LYS A 595 -0.96 8.41 -28.06
N SER A 596 -2.07 7.94 -28.63
CA SER A 596 -2.14 7.49 -30.02
C SER A 596 -3.43 7.92 -30.73
N SER A 597 -3.49 7.73 -32.05
CA SER A 597 -4.69 7.86 -32.89
C SER A 597 -5.65 6.68 -32.73
N SER A 598 -5.18 5.55 -32.21
CA SER A 598 -5.97 4.34 -31.92
C SER A 598 -5.65 3.82 -30.52
N ASN A 599 -6.54 2.99 -29.98
CA ASN A 599 -6.21 2.21 -28.79
C ASN A 599 -5.52 0.92 -29.24
N SER A 600 -4.42 0.58 -28.60
CA SER A 600 -3.70 -0.69 -28.81
C SER A 600 -2.73 -0.95 -27.65
N PHE A 601 -2.39 -2.20 -27.41
CA PHE A 601 -1.30 -2.59 -26.52
C PHE A 601 -0.13 -3.18 -27.32
N SER A 602 1.11 -2.86 -26.93
CA SER A 602 2.33 -3.46 -27.48
C SER A 602 3.20 -3.96 -26.33
N PRO A 603 3.47 -5.28 -26.22
CA PRO A 603 4.38 -5.78 -25.20
C PRO A 603 5.82 -5.39 -25.48
N ASP A 604 6.63 -5.26 -24.43
CA ASP A 604 8.08 -5.01 -24.56
C ASP A 604 8.82 -6.28 -25.01
N ASN A 605 8.35 -7.45 -24.57
CA ASN A 605 8.85 -8.75 -24.96
C ASN A 605 7.70 -9.70 -25.29
N THR A 606 7.45 -9.88 -26.60
CA THR A 606 6.41 -10.78 -27.10
C THR A 606 6.59 -12.20 -26.56
N SER A 607 7.82 -12.72 -26.50
CA SER A 607 8.11 -14.09 -26.06
C SER A 607 7.73 -14.34 -24.60
N ALA A 608 8.05 -13.41 -23.71
CA ALA A 608 7.67 -13.51 -22.30
C ALA A 608 6.16 -13.32 -22.09
N SER A 609 5.51 -12.52 -22.94
CA SER A 609 4.08 -12.24 -22.87
C SER A 609 3.17 -13.44 -23.09
N PHE A 610 3.67 -14.53 -23.71
CA PHE A 610 2.92 -15.77 -23.93
C PHE A 610 3.49 -16.97 -23.16
N ALA A 611 4.44 -16.75 -22.24
CA ALA A 611 5.21 -17.80 -21.58
C ALA A 611 4.36 -18.82 -20.81
N ASN A 612 3.16 -18.44 -20.36
CA ASN A 612 2.25 -19.28 -19.57
C ASN A 612 1.11 -19.88 -20.42
N ILE A 613 1.20 -19.83 -21.75
CA ILE A 613 0.24 -20.48 -22.66
C ILE A 613 0.78 -21.85 -23.08
N PRO A 614 0.20 -22.96 -22.58
CA PRO A 614 0.71 -24.31 -22.85
C PRO A 614 0.77 -24.65 -24.35
N GLU A 615 -0.15 -24.14 -25.17
CA GLU A 615 -0.12 -24.36 -26.63
C GLU A 615 1.05 -23.68 -27.34
N LEU A 616 1.71 -22.71 -26.68
CA LEU A 616 2.80 -21.90 -27.22
C LEU A 616 4.16 -22.12 -26.51
N GLN A 617 4.21 -22.86 -25.40
CA GLN A 617 5.45 -23.12 -24.63
C GLN A 617 6.46 -24.02 -25.36
N ASP A 618 6.01 -24.97 -26.18
CA ASP A 618 6.86 -25.96 -26.87
C ASP A 618 7.53 -25.40 -28.15
N VAL A 619 7.70 -24.07 -28.21
CA VAL A 619 8.06 -23.32 -29.42
C VAL A 619 9.36 -22.55 -29.26
N SER A 620 9.68 -22.08 -28.06
CA SER A 620 10.75 -21.08 -27.89
C SER A 620 12.15 -21.66 -27.86
N GLY A 621 12.34 -22.96 -27.61
CA GLY A 621 13.66 -23.62 -27.51
C GLY A 621 14.61 -23.03 -26.43
N ASN A 622 14.21 -21.94 -25.79
CA ASN A 622 14.86 -21.21 -24.73
C ASN A 622 13.95 -21.32 -23.51
N SER A 623 14.56 -21.50 -22.34
CA SER A 623 13.91 -21.34 -21.04
C SER A 623 13.17 -20.00 -21.03
N LEU A 624 11.85 -20.03 -21.20
CA LEU A 624 11.02 -18.83 -21.08
C LEU A 624 11.02 -18.44 -19.61
N GLY A 625 11.54 -17.25 -19.29
CA GLY A 625 11.42 -16.69 -17.95
C GLY A 625 9.95 -16.61 -17.55
N SER A 626 9.61 -17.08 -16.36
CA SER A 626 8.23 -17.22 -15.87
C SER A 626 7.57 -15.91 -15.41
N SER A 627 8.14 -14.75 -15.76
CA SER A 627 7.81 -13.44 -15.17
C SER A 627 6.88 -12.54 -16.01
N GLY A 628 6.45 -12.98 -17.20
CA GLY A 628 5.61 -12.17 -18.10
C GLY A 628 6.33 -10.95 -18.70
N SER A 629 5.60 -9.98 -19.26
CA SER A 629 6.16 -8.78 -19.88
C SER A 629 5.36 -7.52 -19.60
N GLY A 630 6.07 -6.39 -19.57
CA GLY A 630 5.51 -5.04 -19.60
C GLY A 630 5.03 -4.64 -20.99
N GLY A 631 4.74 -3.36 -21.15
CA GLY A 631 4.44 -2.83 -22.47
C GLY A 631 3.84 -1.44 -22.50
N THR A 632 3.68 -0.94 -23.72
CA THR A 632 3.07 0.36 -23.98
C THR A 632 1.58 0.22 -24.27
N ILE A 633 0.78 0.92 -23.48
CA ILE A 633 -0.66 1.08 -23.62
C ILE A 633 -0.92 2.35 -24.42
N TYR A 634 -1.20 2.21 -25.71
CA TYR A 634 -1.55 3.33 -26.58
C TYR A 634 -3.02 3.69 -26.36
N PHE A 635 -3.27 4.94 -25.98
CA PHE A 635 -4.59 5.45 -25.64
C PHE A 635 -4.99 6.63 -26.55
N ASN A 636 -6.15 6.49 -27.19
CA ASN A 636 -6.87 7.58 -27.85
C ASN A 636 -8.05 8.03 -26.96
N PRO A 637 -7.92 9.15 -26.23
CA PRO A 637 -8.99 9.63 -25.35
C PRO A 637 -10.23 10.15 -26.09
N ASN A 638 -10.15 10.35 -27.41
CA ASN A 638 -11.27 10.77 -28.24
C ASN A 638 -12.01 9.59 -28.90
N SER A 639 -11.53 8.35 -28.70
CA SER A 639 -12.15 7.16 -29.26
C SER A 639 -13.39 6.75 -28.44
N THR A 640 -14.57 7.17 -28.91
CA THR A 640 -15.85 6.96 -28.22
C THR A 640 -16.75 5.91 -28.85
N GLN A 641 -16.23 5.17 -29.83
CA GLN A 641 -16.96 4.16 -30.59
C GLN A 641 -16.23 2.82 -30.51
N SER A 642 -16.98 1.72 -30.41
CA SER A 642 -16.46 0.35 -30.44
C SER A 642 -17.35 -0.59 -31.26
N GLY A 643 -17.29 -1.88 -30.97
CA GLY A 643 -18.31 -2.83 -31.42
C GLY A 643 -19.69 -2.54 -30.81
N PHE A 644 -20.72 -3.21 -31.34
CA PHE A 644 -22.10 -3.04 -30.86
C PHE A 644 -22.25 -3.48 -29.41
N ASN A 645 -23.11 -2.79 -28.67
CA ASN A 645 -23.43 -3.08 -27.28
C ASN A 645 -24.89 -3.50 -27.08
N THR A 646 -25.26 -3.88 -25.86
CA THR A 646 -26.62 -4.32 -25.51
C THR A 646 -27.69 -3.23 -25.65
N ALA A 647 -27.30 -1.96 -25.77
CA ALA A 647 -28.19 -0.85 -26.09
C ALA A 647 -28.35 -0.64 -27.61
N GLY A 648 -27.87 -1.56 -28.44
CA GLY A 648 -28.04 -1.55 -29.89
C GLY A 648 -27.21 -0.48 -30.61
N ASN A 649 -26.29 0.19 -29.91
CA ASN A 649 -25.41 1.21 -30.48
C ASN A 649 -23.94 0.85 -30.27
N ARG A 650 -23.03 1.73 -30.67
CA ARG A 650 -21.57 1.52 -30.63
C ARG A 650 -20.86 2.42 -29.63
N ASN A 651 -21.62 3.16 -28.81
CA ASN A 651 -21.05 4.13 -27.87
C ASN A 651 -20.21 3.40 -26.82
N ARG A 652 -19.01 3.96 -26.57
CA ARG A 652 -18.05 3.49 -25.57
C ARG A 652 -17.40 4.71 -24.92
N PRO A 653 -17.50 4.90 -23.60
CA PRO A 653 -16.68 5.89 -22.90
C PRO A 653 -15.19 5.61 -23.12
N SER A 654 -14.38 6.65 -23.33
CA SER A 654 -12.97 6.46 -23.71
C SER A 654 -12.16 5.69 -22.67
N TYR A 655 -12.48 5.81 -21.37
CA TYR A 655 -11.81 5.05 -20.30
C TYR A 655 -12.01 3.54 -20.42
N VAL A 656 -13.12 3.07 -21.00
CA VAL A 656 -13.32 1.65 -21.31
C VAL A 656 -12.37 1.21 -22.42
N GLY A 657 -12.07 2.12 -23.34
CA GLY A 657 -11.06 1.90 -24.36
C GLY A 657 -9.63 1.87 -23.80
N LEU A 658 -9.32 2.66 -22.77
CA LEU A 658 -8.04 2.58 -22.05
C LEU A 658 -7.94 1.24 -21.29
N ALA A 659 -8.97 0.89 -20.52
CA ALA A 659 -8.99 -0.34 -19.74
C ALA A 659 -8.86 -1.59 -20.62
N HIS A 660 -9.47 -1.59 -21.80
CA HIS A 660 -9.33 -2.68 -22.77
C HIS A 660 -7.85 -2.99 -23.07
N GLU A 661 -7.06 -1.96 -23.38
CA GLU A 661 -5.64 -2.13 -23.66
C GLU A 661 -4.83 -2.47 -22.40
N MET A 662 -5.24 -1.95 -21.24
CA MET A 662 -4.65 -2.35 -19.95
C MET A 662 -4.90 -3.84 -19.65
N PHE A 663 -6.03 -4.42 -20.05
CA PHE A 663 -6.28 -5.86 -19.91
C PHE A 663 -5.36 -6.70 -20.81
N HIS A 664 -5.02 -6.22 -22.00
CA HIS A 664 -3.92 -6.83 -22.78
C HIS A 664 -2.58 -6.70 -22.05
N GLY A 665 -2.33 -5.57 -21.39
CA GLY A 665 -1.17 -5.38 -20.51
C GLY A 665 -1.12 -6.38 -19.35
N ARG A 666 -2.25 -6.63 -18.68
CA ARG A 666 -2.37 -7.67 -17.66
C ARG A 666 -2.07 -9.06 -18.24
N ASP A 667 -2.64 -9.37 -19.39
CA ASP A 667 -2.42 -10.65 -20.04
C ASP A 667 -0.94 -10.83 -20.38
N ALA A 668 -0.26 -9.81 -20.88
CA ALA A 668 1.19 -9.83 -21.09
C ALA A 668 1.97 -9.98 -19.78
N ASN A 669 1.55 -9.26 -18.73
CA ASN A 669 2.14 -9.32 -17.40
C ASN A 669 2.15 -10.74 -16.81
N GLN A 670 1.09 -11.49 -17.10
CA GLN A 670 0.91 -12.85 -16.62
C GLN A 670 1.46 -13.91 -17.59
N GLY A 671 2.05 -13.51 -18.73
CA GLY A 671 2.48 -14.46 -19.75
C GLY A 671 1.32 -15.16 -20.49
N LEU A 672 0.14 -14.55 -20.55
CA LEU A 672 -1.10 -15.10 -21.08
C LEU A 672 -1.63 -14.38 -22.34
N LEU A 673 -0.80 -13.56 -23.00
CA LEU A 673 -1.15 -12.88 -24.25
C LEU A 673 -1.02 -13.84 -25.46
N TYR A 674 -2.02 -13.89 -26.35
CA TYR A 674 -1.98 -14.73 -27.56
C TYR A 674 -1.47 -13.99 -28.80
N TYR A 675 -0.88 -14.73 -29.76
CA TYR A 675 -0.60 -14.23 -31.11
C TYR A 675 -1.88 -13.74 -31.83
N ASP A 676 -1.71 -12.77 -32.71
CA ASP A 676 -2.75 -12.23 -33.60
C ASP A 676 -2.89 -13.00 -34.93
N HIS A 677 -1.97 -13.93 -35.20
CA HIS A 677 -1.91 -14.74 -36.42
C HIS A 677 -1.79 -16.24 -36.11
N ASN A 678 -2.27 -17.07 -37.03
CA ASN A 678 -2.12 -18.53 -36.90
C ASN A 678 -0.65 -18.89 -36.86
N TYR A 679 -0.32 -19.82 -35.96
CA TYR A 679 1.05 -20.24 -35.72
C TYR A 679 1.18 -21.74 -35.96
N THR A 680 2.24 -22.17 -36.65
CA THR A 680 2.57 -23.58 -36.83
C THR A 680 3.82 -23.91 -36.04
N ASN A 681 3.71 -24.85 -35.11
CA ASN A 681 4.82 -25.29 -34.30
C ASN A 681 5.88 -25.96 -35.19
N ALA A 682 7.12 -25.44 -35.14
CA ALA A 682 8.22 -25.91 -35.97
C ALA A 682 8.72 -27.32 -35.58
N PHE A 683 8.51 -27.75 -34.33
CA PHE A 683 8.90 -29.05 -33.79
C PHE A 683 7.79 -30.11 -33.94
N SER A 684 6.53 -29.78 -33.62
CA SER A 684 5.39 -30.71 -33.68
C SER A 684 4.61 -30.66 -34.99
N GLY A 685 4.84 -29.66 -35.85
CA GLY A 685 4.12 -29.47 -37.11
C GLY A 685 2.64 -29.07 -36.95
N ARG A 686 2.17 -28.87 -35.71
CA ARG A 686 0.76 -28.57 -35.41
C ARG A 686 0.47 -27.08 -35.57
N THR A 687 -0.59 -26.76 -36.33
CA THR A 687 -1.08 -25.38 -36.47
C THR A 687 -2.10 -25.05 -35.38
N TYR A 688 -1.84 -23.98 -34.65
CA TYR A 688 -2.71 -23.38 -33.65
C TYR A 688 -3.40 -22.14 -34.22
N ASN A 689 -4.73 -22.10 -34.08
CA ASN A 689 -5.52 -20.98 -34.55
C ASN A 689 -5.49 -19.84 -33.53
N ALA A 690 -5.09 -18.64 -33.97
CA ALA A 690 -5.10 -17.42 -33.16
C ALA A 690 -6.50 -16.88 -32.90
N GLN A 691 -7.48 -17.32 -33.69
CA GLN A 691 -8.86 -16.91 -33.62
C GLN A 691 -9.75 -18.03 -33.09
N HIS A 692 -10.72 -17.62 -32.27
CA HIS A 692 -11.87 -18.43 -31.96
C HIS A 692 -13.14 -17.76 -32.50
N ASN A 693 -13.89 -18.50 -33.33
CA ASN A 693 -15.09 -18.02 -34.03
C ASN A 693 -14.91 -16.62 -34.66
N GLY A 694 -13.77 -16.41 -35.33
CA GLY A 694 -13.46 -15.17 -36.05
C GLY A 694 -13.05 -13.98 -35.18
N VAL A 695 -12.75 -14.17 -33.90
CA VAL A 695 -12.19 -13.13 -33.01
C VAL A 695 -10.89 -13.64 -32.39
N ASN A 696 -9.85 -12.80 -32.33
CA ASN A 696 -8.55 -13.16 -31.77
C ASN A 696 -8.71 -13.60 -30.31
N LYS A 697 -7.96 -14.61 -29.87
CA LYS A 697 -8.05 -15.12 -28.49
C LYS A 697 -7.72 -14.06 -27.44
N SER A 698 -6.68 -13.24 -27.66
CA SER A 698 -6.36 -12.09 -26.79
C SER A 698 -7.56 -11.14 -26.63
N GLU A 699 -8.23 -10.81 -27.74
CA GLU A 699 -9.42 -9.97 -27.76
C GLU A 699 -10.62 -10.59 -27.03
N TRP A 700 -10.75 -11.91 -27.02
CA TRP A 700 -11.79 -12.58 -26.24
C TRP A 700 -11.62 -12.32 -24.74
N ARG A 701 -10.40 -12.44 -24.24
CA ARG A 701 -10.10 -12.25 -22.81
C ARG A 701 -10.17 -10.77 -22.42
N ALA A 702 -9.59 -9.89 -23.23
CA ALA A 702 -9.70 -8.45 -23.01
C ALA A 702 -11.15 -7.97 -23.05
N VAL A 703 -11.98 -8.42 -24.00
CA VAL A 703 -13.41 -8.04 -24.02
C VAL A 703 -14.20 -8.66 -22.88
N TYR A 704 -13.82 -9.84 -22.41
CA TYR A 704 -14.44 -10.42 -21.22
C TYR A 704 -14.25 -9.48 -20.01
N TYR A 705 -13.02 -9.09 -19.68
CA TYR A 705 -12.74 -8.15 -18.59
C TYR A 705 -13.27 -6.73 -18.87
N GLU A 706 -13.23 -6.26 -20.12
CA GLU A 706 -13.88 -5.02 -20.56
C GLU A 706 -15.38 -5.05 -20.23
N ASN A 707 -16.05 -6.17 -20.47
CA ASN A 707 -17.46 -6.31 -20.17
C ASN A 707 -17.72 -6.44 -18.66
N LEU A 708 -16.81 -7.01 -17.87
CA LEU A 708 -16.89 -6.96 -16.41
C LEU A 708 -16.79 -5.54 -15.88
N LEU A 709 -15.81 -4.77 -16.38
CA LEU A 709 -15.65 -3.36 -16.06
C LEU A 709 -16.86 -2.53 -16.51
N ARG A 710 -17.36 -2.75 -17.74
CA ARG A 710 -18.60 -2.11 -18.23
C ARG A 710 -19.77 -2.43 -17.31
N SER A 711 -19.91 -3.69 -16.87
CA SER A 711 -20.97 -4.13 -15.96
C SER A 711 -20.89 -3.41 -14.61
N GLN A 712 -19.69 -3.30 -14.02
CA GLN A 712 -19.45 -2.60 -12.76
C GLN A 712 -19.67 -1.08 -12.89
N ALA A 713 -19.38 -0.50 -14.06
CA ALA A 713 -19.62 0.91 -14.36
C ALA A 713 -21.06 1.24 -14.83
N GLY A 714 -21.97 0.26 -14.85
CA GLY A 714 -23.35 0.45 -15.31
C GLY A 714 -23.49 0.73 -16.81
N LEU A 715 -22.53 0.32 -17.62
CA LEU A 715 -22.51 0.54 -19.07
C LEU A 715 -23.09 -0.64 -19.86
N PRO A 716 -23.68 -0.39 -21.05
CA PRO A 716 -24.05 -1.45 -21.97
C PRO A 716 -22.85 -2.34 -22.35
N LEU A 717 -23.04 -3.66 -22.23
CA LEU A 717 -22.02 -4.66 -22.53
C LEU A 717 -21.78 -4.76 -24.03
N ARG A 718 -20.53 -4.94 -24.44
CA ARG A 718 -20.15 -5.20 -25.82
C ARG A 718 -20.65 -6.58 -26.25
N THR A 719 -21.54 -6.57 -27.24
CA THR A 719 -22.17 -7.76 -27.82
C THR A 719 -21.35 -8.38 -28.93
N HIS A 720 -20.69 -7.56 -29.76
CA HIS A 720 -19.94 -8.03 -30.93
C HIS A 720 -18.61 -7.31 -31.04
N TYR A 721 -17.59 -8.04 -31.50
CA TYR A 721 -16.30 -7.44 -31.76
C TYR A 721 -16.31 -6.64 -33.06
N ARG A 722 -16.82 -7.26 -34.13
CA ARG A 722 -16.79 -6.76 -35.51
C ARG A 722 -18.05 -5.99 -35.87
N VAL A 723 -17.90 -5.06 -36.81
CA VAL A 723 -18.96 -4.20 -37.32
C VAL A 723 -18.88 -4.20 -38.85
N GLN A 724 -20.01 -4.38 -39.52
CA GLN A 724 -20.11 -4.30 -40.98
C GLN A 724 -20.84 -3.01 -41.39
N GLN A 725 -20.33 -2.32 -42.40
CA GLN A 725 -21.03 -1.19 -43.02
C GLN A 725 -21.96 -1.71 -44.11
N THR A 726 -23.22 -1.26 -44.10
CA THR A 726 -24.26 -1.56 -45.09
C THR A 726 -24.85 -0.26 -45.64
N SER A 727 -25.71 -0.36 -46.65
CA SER A 727 -26.47 0.78 -47.19
C SER A 727 -27.37 1.48 -46.17
N ASN A 728 -27.73 0.79 -45.08
CA ASN A 728 -28.58 1.29 -43.99
C ASN A 728 -27.79 1.64 -42.72
N GLY A 729 -26.46 1.81 -42.81
CA GLY A 729 -25.59 2.14 -41.69
C GLY A 729 -24.75 0.96 -41.20
N TYR A 730 -24.39 0.93 -39.92
CA TYR A 730 -23.58 -0.15 -39.36
C TYR A 730 -24.46 -1.28 -38.80
N GLN A 731 -24.02 -2.53 -38.95
CA GLN A 731 -24.69 -3.71 -38.39
C GLN A 731 -23.67 -4.58 -37.63
N PRO A 732 -24.08 -5.27 -36.55
CA PRO A 732 -23.22 -6.25 -35.88
C PRO A 732 -22.96 -7.43 -36.80
N THR A 733 -21.73 -7.95 -36.78
CA THR A 733 -21.34 -9.13 -37.55
C THR A 733 -20.40 -10.02 -36.75
N GLY A 734 -20.39 -11.31 -37.06
CA GLY A 734 -19.59 -12.32 -36.36
C GLY A 734 -20.18 -12.77 -35.03
N THR A 735 -19.32 -13.36 -34.20
CA THR A 735 -19.73 -14.04 -32.97
C THR A 735 -20.15 -13.06 -31.88
N ARG A 736 -21.23 -13.41 -31.19
CA ARG A 736 -21.70 -12.68 -30.02
C ARG A 736 -20.82 -13.03 -28.82
N LEU A 737 -20.28 -12.01 -28.16
CA LEU A 737 -19.32 -12.10 -27.04
C LEU A 737 -20.01 -12.23 -25.66
N ILE A 738 -21.34 -12.28 -25.67
CA ILE A 738 -22.18 -12.47 -24.51
C ILE A 738 -23.19 -13.58 -24.78
N ASP A 739 -23.60 -14.30 -23.74
CA ASP A 739 -24.57 -15.38 -23.86
C ASP A 739 -26.01 -14.85 -24.06
N ALA A 740 -26.98 -15.76 -24.20
CA ALA A 740 -28.38 -15.42 -24.34
C ALA A 740 -28.96 -14.63 -23.15
N ASN A 741 -28.31 -14.72 -21.98
CA ASN A 741 -28.67 -14.01 -20.75
C ASN A 741 -27.89 -12.69 -20.58
N ASN A 742 -27.15 -12.25 -21.60
CA ASN A 742 -26.26 -11.10 -21.61
C ASN A 742 -25.10 -11.18 -20.59
N ASN A 743 -24.59 -12.37 -20.29
CA ASN A 743 -23.37 -12.50 -19.50
C ASN A 743 -22.14 -12.52 -20.41
N PRO A 744 -21.01 -11.90 -20.00
CA PRO A 744 -19.75 -12.00 -20.72
C PRO A 744 -19.30 -13.46 -20.86
N ILE A 745 -18.82 -13.83 -22.05
CA ILE A 745 -18.29 -15.17 -22.31
C ILE A 745 -16.76 -15.10 -22.24
N ASN A 746 -16.15 -15.83 -21.29
CA ASN A 746 -14.71 -16.10 -21.31
C ASN A 746 -14.48 -17.43 -22.03
N TYR A 747 -13.76 -17.40 -23.16
CA TYR A 747 -13.52 -18.60 -23.96
C TYR A 747 -12.22 -19.33 -23.58
N ILE A 748 -11.32 -18.71 -22.81
CA ILE A 748 -9.97 -19.25 -22.54
C ILE A 748 -9.96 -20.16 -21.29
N VAL A 749 -11.06 -20.24 -20.55
CA VAL A 749 -11.20 -21.16 -19.41
C VAL A 749 -12.08 -22.35 -19.82
N LYS A 750 -11.48 -23.32 -20.50
CA LYS A 750 -12.03 -24.67 -20.64
C LYS A 750 -10.95 -25.72 -20.49
#